data_AF-J3E5L9-F1
#
_entry.id   AF-J3E5L9-F1
#
_cell.length_a   1.000
_cell.length_b   1.000
_cell.length_c   1.000
_cell.angle_alpha   90.00
_cell.angle_beta   90.00
_cell.angle_gamma   90.00
#
_symmetry.space_group_name_H-M   'P 1'
#
loop_
_entity.id
_entity.type
_entity.pdbx_description
1 polymer ?
#
loop_
_entity_poly.entity_id
_entity_poly.type
_entity_poly.pdbx_seq_one_letter_code
_entity_poly.pdbx_strand_id
1 'polypeptide(L)'
;MSPLNPHHHLIAEQLPSWSAHANVEQWRALRESLLPEQGLADAQAPWFANALPDLREAVLASQLRLHRAQQALAVTLKDLRNIAAFAESLLMHTLQTRHGLSVPSRTTELVLIRHFFTFGTYVTEHTTMSLLEAALHNFEYGAEFGRDSALALAGNAQFTPSTVVGQTTLGDSDTLVDIELPSETVTLEPLDLPPEVFASTCRQLDIGQRYQEHLQACFDIHSDTVGAAFIDVQREQLQLAADLAFMRHDIDGLARDVIAALAAEGPVRCWQLTLFDIPLHEVLVIDDGRGGLLFYCPGSERSLLHFSGVTPLRQHLAAGLLQPATRSACLRYVARAQHYRLLDLLQQNTDGDTLDPHLSLTTLDSPLFPWLYAEHVQRLQAEAALLAVPTAQVDEQARQRRVAQWQSLGMDTLMLAGFFIPGLGTCMTAVMVCQLLGEVFEGYEAWSIGDRHLALRHLESVGLNLALVGGLHAAGQVLPTLFSSPLMEKLNPVELADGSKRLWDADLSGYASAVQLPAELAADSTGQFLLGGARFIRMGDELYQVRLDEKTLRWRIVHPDNPKAYQPLLEHNGQGAWREEHEVPQAWSDSQAVRRLGLDTGALDDTALGHALIISGVDRGQLQAVHLAGAATPPLLTETLQRLALAKRLPELSAAQRESLQSPLAALAETGHERALARALEGLYEPGLGSVDSDRLLLACIQRLGEWPSEFHLEIRAASPGGELLVSFGSAQAGQRAVLLKSNQGYEVYRGERPAAGPLFTDRYRALYAAVPPALRQPWGEVDALRERVQQLAGAERSRWPSRLWGPTANRTTPRFRLLGGAPLEPLPPPSPFFNDSVPARLRRLYPAITPEQVDQLRSDWQRAMRSPELELGIRETALQQLRTYLEQWAAGVARRQRASTALLNSWRYNSILRLPNGELIPNLDLAGLALDNLDLATLPMPNGLEHVVELDLGGNSPLSELPAHWFERLPNLRRLILGRCGFERLP
;
A
#
# COMPACT_ATOMS: atom_id res chain seq x y z
N MET A 1 18.35 13.20 13.52
CA MET A 1 17.18 12.74 14.29
C MET A 1 16.36 11.88 13.35
N SER A 2 16.04 10.65 13.74
CA SER A 2 15.41 9.66 12.85
C SER A 2 14.06 10.19 12.33
N PRO A 3 13.72 9.98 11.05
CA PRO A 3 12.40 10.33 10.54
C PRO A 3 11.35 9.54 11.32
N LEU A 4 10.32 10.23 11.82
CA LEU A 4 9.12 9.56 12.33
C LEU A 4 8.59 8.66 11.20
N ASN A 5 8.20 7.42 11.55
CA ASN A 5 7.44 6.58 10.64
C ASN A 5 6.15 7.35 10.27
N PRO A 6 5.88 7.58 8.96
CA PRO A 6 4.81 8.46 8.49
C PRO A 6 3.39 7.91 8.73
N HIS A 7 3.27 6.72 9.29
CA HIS A 7 2.00 6.06 9.54
C HIS A 7 1.84 5.63 11.01
N HIS A 8 2.72 6.10 11.91
CA HIS A 8 2.74 5.68 13.31
C HIS A 8 1.36 5.73 13.98
N HIS A 9 0.62 6.83 13.81
CA HIS A 9 -0.70 7.00 14.42
C HIS A 9 -1.72 5.98 13.91
N LEU A 10 -1.79 5.78 12.59
CA LEU A 10 -2.73 4.80 12.01
C LEU A 10 -2.35 3.38 12.43
N ILE A 11 -1.07 3.03 12.39
CA ILE A 11 -0.59 1.73 12.85
C ILE A 11 -0.97 1.53 14.33
N ALA A 12 -0.73 2.52 15.17
CA ALA A 12 -1.09 2.45 16.59
C ALA A 12 -2.59 2.29 16.84
N GLU A 13 -3.44 2.93 16.04
CA GLU A 13 -4.90 2.79 16.11
C GLU A 13 -5.39 1.42 15.61
N GLN A 14 -4.75 0.85 14.59
CA GLN A 14 -5.17 -0.42 13.98
C GLN A 14 -4.63 -1.65 14.69
N LEU A 15 -3.49 -1.53 15.38
CA LEU A 15 -2.90 -2.66 16.08
C LEU A 15 -3.84 -3.16 17.20
N PRO A 16 -3.93 -4.48 17.40
CA PRO A 16 -4.70 -5.05 18.49
C PRO A 16 -4.25 -4.53 19.85
N SER A 17 -5.14 -4.49 20.83
CA SER A 17 -4.82 -4.05 22.20
C SER A 17 -3.71 -4.88 22.86
N TRP A 18 -3.55 -6.14 22.48
CA TRP A 18 -2.47 -6.99 23.00
C TRP A 18 -1.08 -6.54 22.51
N SER A 19 -0.99 -5.88 21.35
CA SER A 19 0.29 -5.48 20.73
C SER A 19 1.10 -4.50 21.60
N ALA A 20 0.39 -3.65 22.35
CA ALA A 20 0.95 -2.70 23.31
C ALA A 20 1.56 -3.40 24.55
N HIS A 21 1.51 -4.72 24.63
CA HIS A 21 2.00 -5.47 25.77
C HIS A 21 2.87 -6.66 25.33
N ALA A 22 3.11 -6.79 24.02
CA ALA A 22 3.94 -7.83 23.49
C ALA A 22 5.43 -7.49 23.69
N ASN A 23 6.20 -8.44 24.20
CA ASN A 23 7.63 -8.28 24.46
C ASN A 23 8.47 -8.52 23.19
N VAL A 24 9.79 -8.24 23.29
CA VAL A 24 10.72 -8.36 22.16
C VAL A 24 10.81 -9.79 21.61
N GLU A 25 10.75 -10.80 22.47
CA GLU A 25 10.85 -12.21 22.06
C GLU A 25 9.60 -12.67 21.30
N GLN A 26 8.42 -12.20 21.69
CA GLN A 26 7.15 -12.48 21.03
C GLN A 26 7.10 -11.86 19.63
N TRP A 27 7.47 -10.58 19.51
CA TRP A 27 7.60 -9.94 18.19
C TRP A 27 8.64 -10.63 17.32
N ARG A 28 9.76 -11.07 17.91
CA ARG A 28 10.77 -11.86 17.19
C ARG A 28 10.18 -13.18 16.68
N ALA A 29 9.44 -13.92 17.49
CA ALA A 29 8.81 -15.18 17.07
C ALA A 29 7.83 -14.99 15.90
N LEU A 30 7.02 -13.92 15.92
CA LEU A 30 6.16 -13.58 14.79
C LEU A 30 6.96 -13.30 13.52
N ARG A 31 8.03 -12.51 13.66
CA ARG A 31 8.88 -12.14 12.54
C ARG A 31 9.62 -13.33 11.94
N GLU A 32 10.12 -14.22 12.78
CA GLU A 32 10.78 -15.46 12.36
C GLU A 32 9.83 -16.41 11.62
N SER A 33 8.53 -16.38 11.92
CA SER A 33 7.54 -17.21 11.21
C SER A 33 7.35 -16.83 9.73
N LEU A 34 7.68 -15.59 9.34
CA LEU A 34 7.66 -15.15 7.94
C LEU A 34 8.95 -15.45 7.18
N LEU A 35 10.06 -15.70 7.90
CA LEU A 35 11.35 -15.89 7.26
C LEU A 35 11.39 -17.28 6.64
N PRO A 36 11.57 -17.37 5.31
CA PRO A 36 11.67 -18.66 4.65
C PRO A 36 13.03 -19.29 5.01
N GLU A 37 13.10 -20.61 5.12
CA GLU A 37 14.33 -21.28 5.54
C GLU A 37 15.52 -21.03 4.58
N GLN A 38 15.23 -20.76 3.30
CA GLN A 38 16.26 -20.38 2.33
C GLN A 38 16.73 -18.92 2.46
N GLY A 39 16.17 -18.12 3.35
CA GLY A 39 16.45 -16.69 3.45
C GLY A 39 15.71 -15.85 2.39
N LEU A 40 15.77 -14.53 2.57
CA LEU A 40 15.19 -13.57 1.63
C LEU A 40 15.97 -13.52 0.32
N ALA A 41 15.38 -12.96 -0.73
CA ALA A 41 15.95 -12.95 -2.09
C ALA A 41 17.37 -12.34 -2.18
N ASP A 42 17.67 -11.38 -1.32
CA ASP A 42 18.94 -10.67 -1.19
C ASP A 42 19.96 -11.37 -0.28
N ALA A 43 19.53 -12.37 0.50
CA ALA A 43 20.35 -13.10 1.47
C ALA A 43 20.07 -14.60 1.44
N GLN A 44 19.93 -15.18 0.23
CA GLN A 44 19.60 -16.59 0.08
C GLN A 44 20.72 -17.50 0.57
N ALA A 45 20.34 -18.61 1.21
CA ALA A 45 21.25 -19.63 1.67
C ALA A 45 21.97 -20.31 0.49
N PRO A 46 23.27 -20.67 0.62
CA PRO A 46 24.04 -21.25 -0.48
C PRO A 46 23.44 -22.53 -1.07
N TRP A 47 22.79 -23.37 -0.25
CA TRP A 47 22.17 -24.61 -0.70
C TRP A 47 20.98 -24.35 -1.64
N PHE A 48 20.23 -23.26 -1.44
CA PHE A 48 19.11 -22.88 -2.28
C PHE A 48 19.57 -22.13 -3.53
N ALA A 49 20.47 -21.16 -3.38
CA ALA A 49 20.97 -20.36 -4.50
C ALA A 49 21.65 -21.20 -5.58
N ASN A 50 22.33 -22.30 -5.18
CA ASN A 50 23.02 -23.21 -6.08
C ASN A 50 22.17 -24.42 -6.54
N ALA A 51 20.91 -24.54 -6.09
CA ALA A 51 20.04 -25.63 -6.50
C ALA A 51 19.57 -25.46 -7.96
N LEU A 52 19.17 -26.58 -8.59
CA LEU A 52 18.60 -26.56 -9.94
C LEU A 52 17.35 -25.65 -10.01
N PRO A 53 17.13 -24.90 -11.11
CA PRO A 53 15.99 -24.00 -11.27
C PRO A 53 14.65 -24.64 -10.92
N ASP A 54 14.37 -25.83 -11.46
CA ASP A 54 13.10 -26.55 -11.25
C ASP A 54 12.85 -26.90 -9.78
N LEU A 55 13.92 -27.19 -9.01
CA LEU A 55 13.80 -27.45 -7.57
C LEU A 55 13.47 -26.17 -6.80
N ARG A 56 14.08 -25.05 -7.19
CA ARG A 56 13.79 -23.73 -6.59
C ARG A 56 12.35 -23.33 -6.86
N GLU A 57 11.87 -23.53 -8.10
CA GLU A 57 10.49 -23.26 -8.48
C GLU A 57 9.50 -24.13 -7.68
N ALA A 58 9.80 -25.42 -7.47
CA ALA A 58 8.96 -26.30 -6.67
C ALA A 58 8.82 -25.81 -5.21
N VAL A 59 9.93 -25.45 -4.56
CA VAL A 59 9.92 -24.90 -3.19
C VAL A 59 9.13 -23.60 -3.13
N LEU A 60 9.37 -22.66 -4.06
CA LEU A 60 8.66 -21.38 -4.09
C LEU A 60 7.15 -21.57 -4.34
N ALA A 61 6.77 -22.52 -5.19
CA ALA A 61 5.36 -22.85 -5.43
C ALA A 61 4.69 -23.41 -4.17
N SER A 62 5.36 -24.30 -3.44
CA SER A 62 4.83 -24.86 -2.19
C SER A 62 4.74 -23.81 -1.07
N GLN A 63 5.70 -22.88 -0.99
CA GLN A 63 5.60 -21.73 -0.07
C GLN A 63 4.41 -20.84 -0.39
N LEU A 64 4.15 -20.57 -1.67
CA LEU A 64 2.99 -19.78 -2.08
C LEU A 64 1.67 -20.46 -1.73
N ARG A 65 1.57 -21.79 -1.90
CA ARG A 65 0.36 -22.55 -1.51
C ARG A 65 0.15 -22.55 0.00
N LEU A 66 1.20 -22.81 0.80
CA LEU A 66 1.12 -22.73 2.26
C LEU A 66 0.65 -21.35 2.72
N HIS A 67 1.22 -20.29 2.16
CA HIS A 67 0.84 -18.93 2.49
C HIS A 67 -0.64 -18.65 2.17
N ARG A 68 -1.12 -19.06 0.99
CA ARG A 68 -2.55 -18.92 0.63
C ARG A 68 -3.46 -19.67 1.59
N ALA A 69 -3.08 -20.89 2.01
CA ALA A 69 -3.83 -21.66 3.00
C ALA A 69 -3.87 -20.94 4.36
N GLN A 70 -2.73 -20.39 4.82
CA GLN A 70 -2.65 -19.63 6.08
C GLN A 70 -3.53 -18.38 6.06
N GLN A 71 -3.59 -17.69 4.92
CA GLN A 71 -4.47 -16.54 4.73
C GLN A 71 -5.95 -16.92 4.72
N ALA A 72 -6.32 -18.00 4.01
CA ALA A 72 -7.69 -18.50 4.02
C ALA A 72 -8.13 -18.83 5.45
N LEU A 73 -7.26 -19.51 6.22
CA LEU A 73 -7.50 -19.80 7.63
C LEU A 73 -7.64 -18.51 8.47
N ALA A 74 -6.76 -17.53 8.27
CA ALA A 74 -6.82 -16.23 8.96
C ALA A 74 -8.14 -15.50 8.74
N VAL A 75 -8.67 -15.53 7.52
CA VAL A 75 -9.98 -14.95 7.18
C VAL A 75 -11.11 -15.69 7.89
N THR A 76 -11.09 -17.02 7.90
CA THR A 76 -12.12 -17.82 8.58
C THR A 76 -12.09 -17.67 10.11
N LEU A 77 -10.92 -17.36 10.70
CA LEU A 77 -10.72 -17.17 12.13
C LEU A 77 -10.86 -15.71 12.58
N LYS A 78 -11.38 -14.80 11.75
CA LYS A 78 -11.53 -13.37 12.10
C LYS A 78 -12.37 -13.13 13.38
N ASP A 79 -13.32 -14.02 13.66
CA ASP A 79 -14.19 -13.92 14.83
C ASP A 79 -13.58 -14.52 16.11
N LEU A 80 -12.41 -15.17 16.02
CA LEU A 80 -11.71 -15.71 17.18
C LEU A 80 -11.16 -14.57 18.04
N ARG A 81 -11.86 -14.28 19.14
CA ARG A 81 -11.42 -13.28 20.12
C ARG A 81 -10.34 -13.83 21.05
N ASN A 82 -9.34 -13.00 21.31
CA ASN A 82 -8.36 -13.19 22.37
C ASN A 82 -9.05 -13.26 23.75
N ILE A 83 -8.56 -14.17 24.61
CA ILE A 83 -9.14 -14.47 25.93
C ILE A 83 -9.23 -13.25 26.86
N ALA A 84 -8.22 -12.38 26.86
CA ALA A 84 -8.16 -11.19 27.69
C ALA A 84 -9.15 -10.14 27.18
N ALA A 85 -9.23 -9.91 25.86
CA ALA A 85 -10.20 -8.99 25.26
C ALA A 85 -11.65 -9.48 25.45
N PHE A 86 -11.87 -10.79 25.30
CA PHE A 86 -13.15 -11.45 25.56
C PHE A 86 -13.56 -11.26 27.03
N ALA A 87 -12.69 -11.63 27.97
CA ALA A 87 -12.94 -11.54 29.40
C ALA A 87 -13.14 -10.10 29.88
N GLU A 88 -12.30 -9.17 29.45
CA GLU A 88 -12.38 -7.76 29.83
C GLU A 88 -13.70 -7.13 29.38
N SER A 89 -14.14 -7.38 28.14
CA SER A 89 -15.42 -6.87 27.64
C SER A 89 -16.61 -7.37 28.48
N LEU A 90 -16.62 -8.66 28.84
CA LEU A 90 -17.67 -9.26 29.64
C LEU A 90 -17.63 -8.77 31.10
N LEU A 91 -16.44 -8.70 31.69
CA LEU A 91 -16.23 -8.28 33.07
C LEU A 91 -16.65 -6.82 33.25
N MET A 92 -16.14 -5.92 32.41
CA MET A 92 -16.43 -4.48 32.50
C MET A 92 -17.91 -4.18 32.26
N HIS A 93 -18.51 -4.83 31.27
CA HIS A 93 -19.95 -4.70 31.06
C HIS A 93 -20.75 -5.15 32.28
N THR A 94 -20.36 -6.25 32.92
CA THR A 94 -21.05 -6.79 34.10
C THR A 94 -20.86 -5.90 35.34
N LEU A 95 -19.63 -5.42 35.61
CA LEU A 95 -19.36 -4.52 36.74
C LEU A 95 -20.12 -3.20 36.59
N GLN A 96 -20.16 -2.64 35.38
CA GLN A 96 -20.90 -1.41 35.13
C GLN A 96 -22.41 -1.60 35.29
N THR A 97 -22.98 -2.67 34.73
CA THR A 97 -24.44 -2.86 34.70
C THR A 97 -25.01 -3.34 36.02
N ARG A 98 -24.29 -4.19 36.77
CA ARG A 98 -24.79 -4.76 38.04
C ARG A 98 -24.39 -3.94 39.27
N HIS A 99 -23.21 -3.34 39.24
CA HIS A 99 -22.61 -2.69 40.42
C HIS A 99 -22.32 -1.20 40.21
N GLY A 100 -22.59 -0.65 39.02
CA GLY A 100 -22.33 0.77 38.73
C GLY A 100 -20.84 1.14 38.70
N LEU A 101 -19.94 0.15 38.67
CA LEU A 101 -18.51 0.34 38.79
C LEU A 101 -17.85 0.46 37.40
N SER A 102 -17.39 1.67 37.06
CA SER A 102 -16.63 1.97 35.84
C SER A 102 -15.15 2.16 36.19
N VAL A 103 -14.37 1.07 36.20
CA VAL A 103 -12.94 1.10 36.50
C VAL A 103 -12.14 0.35 35.44
N PRO A 104 -10.89 0.73 35.17
CA PRO A 104 -10.01 -0.03 34.27
C PRO A 104 -9.65 -1.40 34.87
N SER A 105 -9.98 -2.50 34.18
CA SER A 105 -9.84 -3.87 34.71
C SER A 105 -8.40 -4.29 35.03
N ARG A 106 -7.43 -3.71 34.32
CA ARG A 106 -6.00 -4.08 34.38
C ARG A 106 -5.20 -3.30 35.41
N THR A 107 -5.63 -2.07 35.71
CA THR A 107 -4.99 -1.20 36.71
C THR A 107 -5.82 -1.08 37.98
N THR A 108 -6.83 -1.94 38.13
CA THR A 108 -7.56 -2.15 39.37
C THR A 108 -7.17 -3.52 39.89
N GLU A 109 -6.82 -3.58 41.18
CA GLU A 109 -6.26 -4.75 41.83
C GLU A 109 -7.24 -5.29 42.87
N LEU A 110 -7.30 -6.63 42.96
CA LEU A 110 -7.78 -7.34 44.13
C LEU A 110 -6.60 -7.50 45.09
N VAL A 111 -6.66 -6.79 46.22
CA VAL A 111 -5.66 -6.85 47.28
C VAL A 111 -6.14 -7.84 48.34
N LEU A 112 -5.44 -8.97 48.46
CA LEU A 112 -5.70 -10.00 49.46
C LEU A 112 -4.73 -9.83 50.62
N ILE A 113 -5.27 -9.50 51.79
CA ILE A 113 -4.49 -9.36 53.03
C ILE A 113 -4.79 -10.54 53.93
N ARG A 114 -3.74 -11.24 54.37
CA ARG A 114 -3.83 -12.37 55.28
C ARG A 114 -3.12 -12.04 56.57
N HIS A 115 -3.81 -12.27 57.68
CA HIS A 115 -3.23 -12.25 59.01
C HIS A 115 -3.22 -13.69 59.52
N PHE A 116 -2.03 -14.25 59.72
CA PHE A 116 -1.91 -15.60 60.27
C PHE A 116 -1.11 -15.55 61.58
N PHE A 117 -1.52 -16.41 62.51
CA PHE A 117 -0.88 -16.52 63.81
C PHE A 117 0.22 -17.58 63.74
N THR A 118 1.47 -17.18 63.96
CA THR A 118 2.63 -18.06 63.96
C THR A 118 3.62 -17.64 65.04
N PHE A 119 4.33 -18.60 65.64
CA PHE A 119 5.31 -18.34 66.71
C PHE A 119 4.80 -17.33 67.76
N GLY A 120 3.56 -17.48 68.22
CA GLY A 120 2.99 -16.63 69.27
C GLY A 120 2.63 -15.19 68.87
N THR A 121 2.73 -14.81 67.60
CA THR A 121 2.40 -13.46 67.10
C THR A 121 1.61 -13.49 65.79
N TYR A 122 1.01 -12.36 65.40
CA TYR A 122 0.36 -12.22 64.10
C TYR A 122 1.33 -11.66 63.05
N VAL A 123 1.45 -12.36 61.94
CA VAL A 123 2.17 -11.92 60.75
C VAL A 123 1.16 -11.52 59.69
N THR A 124 1.40 -10.36 59.07
CA THR A 124 0.59 -9.85 57.96
C THR A 124 1.37 -9.97 56.66
N GLU A 125 0.71 -10.56 55.66
CA GLU A 125 1.23 -10.68 54.30
C GLU A 125 0.14 -10.27 53.31
N HIS A 126 0.53 -9.61 52.22
CA HIS A 126 -0.35 -9.26 51.12
C HIS A 126 -0.03 -10.01 49.83
N THR A 127 -1.04 -10.16 48.99
CA THR A 127 -0.88 -10.50 47.57
C THR A 127 -1.82 -9.63 46.74
N THR A 128 -1.36 -9.18 45.57
CA THR A 128 -2.17 -8.42 44.63
C THR A 128 -2.30 -9.16 43.31
N MET A 129 -3.41 -8.94 42.61
CA MET A 129 -3.66 -9.41 41.25
C MET A 129 -4.64 -8.45 40.56
N SER A 130 -4.55 -8.25 39.25
CA SER A 130 -5.53 -7.37 38.58
C SER A 130 -6.92 -8.01 38.55
N LEU A 131 -7.98 -7.20 38.43
CA LEU A 131 -9.36 -7.71 38.36
C LEU A 131 -9.54 -8.71 37.21
N LEU A 132 -8.89 -8.45 36.08
CA LEU A 132 -8.97 -9.34 34.92
C LEU A 132 -8.40 -10.72 35.23
N GLU A 133 -7.26 -10.80 35.92
CA GLU A 133 -6.63 -12.08 36.29
C GLU A 133 -7.47 -12.82 37.32
N ALA A 134 -7.94 -12.09 38.33
CA ALA A 134 -8.79 -12.65 39.36
C ALA A 134 -10.07 -13.25 38.76
N ALA A 135 -10.67 -12.57 37.77
CA ALA A 135 -11.85 -13.05 37.07
C ALA A 135 -11.57 -14.28 36.18
N LEU A 136 -10.42 -14.32 35.50
CA LEU A 136 -10.01 -15.43 34.64
C LEU A 136 -9.69 -16.70 35.44
N HIS A 137 -9.03 -16.57 36.60
CA HIS A 137 -8.79 -17.68 37.51
C HIS A 137 -10.03 -18.15 38.25
N ASN A 138 -11.04 -17.30 38.31
CA ASN A 138 -12.30 -17.53 38.96
C ASN A 138 -12.10 -17.82 40.48
N PHE A 139 -13.19 -18.10 41.19
CA PHE A 139 -13.17 -18.24 42.65
C PHE A 139 -13.86 -19.54 43.06
N GLU A 140 -13.44 -20.14 44.18
CA GLU A 140 -14.13 -21.29 44.76
C GLU A 140 -15.49 -20.93 45.37
N TYR A 141 -16.32 -21.94 45.66
CA TYR A 141 -17.59 -21.69 46.32
C TYR A 141 -17.35 -21.31 47.79
N GLY A 142 -17.81 -20.12 48.19
CA GLY A 142 -17.62 -19.64 49.56
C GLY A 142 -16.22 -19.13 49.86
N ALA A 143 -15.47 -18.67 48.84
CA ALA A 143 -14.14 -18.08 49.02
C ALA A 143 -14.12 -17.04 50.15
N GLU A 144 -13.21 -17.22 51.12
CA GLU A 144 -13.04 -16.33 52.26
C GLU A 144 -11.97 -15.28 51.99
N PHE A 145 -12.24 -14.04 52.40
CA PHE A 145 -11.32 -12.91 52.28
C PHE A 145 -10.97 -12.38 53.66
N GLY A 146 -9.70 -12.01 53.86
CA GLY A 146 -9.29 -11.37 55.10
C GLY A 146 -10.01 -10.04 55.26
N ARG A 147 -10.33 -9.64 56.50
CA ARG A 147 -11.14 -8.46 56.81
C ARG A 147 -10.67 -7.16 56.14
N ASP A 148 -9.36 -7.04 55.93
CA ASP A 148 -8.74 -5.85 55.36
C ASP A 148 -8.52 -5.97 53.82
N SER A 149 -8.95 -7.07 53.21
CA SER A 149 -8.88 -7.27 51.76
C SER A 149 -9.89 -6.38 51.04
N ALA A 150 -9.49 -5.81 49.90
CA ALA A 150 -10.36 -4.93 49.12
C ALA A 150 -9.97 -4.89 47.64
N LEU A 151 -10.83 -4.28 46.83
CA LEU A 151 -10.47 -3.84 45.49
C LEU A 151 -9.94 -2.41 45.56
N ALA A 152 -8.84 -2.10 44.89
CA ALA A 152 -8.24 -0.76 44.87
C ALA A 152 -7.62 -0.44 43.50
N LEU A 153 -7.49 0.84 43.16
CA LEU A 153 -6.68 1.24 42.00
C LEU A 153 -5.20 0.99 42.28
N ALA A 154 -4.44 0.60 41.26
CA ALA A 154 -2.99 0.42 41.38
C ALA A 154 -2.34 1.72 41.91
N GLY A 155 -1.53 1.60 42.96
CA GLY A 155 -0.91 2.73 43.67
C GLY A 155 -1.71 3.29 44.85
N ASN A 156 -2.98 2.87 45.04
CA ASN A 156 -3.81 3.28 46.18
C ASN A 156 -3.70 2.31 47.38
N ALA A 157 -2.83 1.31 47.29
CA ALA A 157 -2.44 0.46 48.40
C ALA A 157 -0.94 0.65 48.69
N GLN A 158 -0.60 0.94 49.94
CA GLN A 158 0.78 1.09 50.41
C GLN A 158 1.10 -0.01 51.41
N PHE A 159 2.13 -0.78 51.10
CA PHE A 159 2.64 -1.87 51.92
C PHE A 159 4.01 -1.47 52.45
N THR A 160 4.14 -1.33 53.77
CA THR A 160 5.42 -1.00 54.42
C THR A 160 5.94 -2.25 55.12
N PRO A 161 7.13 -2.76 54.72
CA PRO A 161 7.78 -3.85 55.44
C PRO A 161 7.99 -3.47 56.90
N SER A 162 7.68 -4.40 57.80
CA SER A 162 7.81 -4.27 59.23
C SER A 162 8.32 -5.59 59.81
N THR A 163 8.78 -5.56 61.06
CA THR A 163 9.22 -6.77 61.77
C THR A 163 8.38 -6.92 63.02
N VAL A 164 7.84 -8.12 63.23
CA VAL A 164 7.17 -8.49 64.48
C VAL A 164 8.01 -9.53 65.20
N VAL A 165 8.00 -9.49 66.54
CA VAL A 165 8.74 -10.45 67.36
C VAL A 165 7.80 -11.59 67.72
N GLY A 166 8.15 -12.79 67.29
CA GLY A 166 7.53 -14.06 67.71
C GLY A 166 8.42 -14.79 68.71
N GLN A 167 7.92 -15.89 69.27
CA GLN A 167 8.65 -16.77 70.19
C GLN A 167 8.68 -18.20 69.65
N THR A 168 9.86 -18.81 69.69
CA THR A 168 10.09 -20.23 69.35
C THR A 168 10.95 -20.91 70.40
N THR A 169 10.97 -22.24 70.44
CA THR A 169 11.78 -23.00 71.40
C THR A 169 13.14 -23.41 70.83
N LEU A 170 14.22 -23.29 71.60
CA LEU A 170 15.58 -23.63 71.17
C LEU A 170 15.89 -25.13 71.34
N GLY A 171 15.07 -25.98 70.71
CA GLY A 171 15.23 -27.44 70.68
C GLY A 171 14.96 -28.16 72.01
N ASP A 172 14.82 -27.44 73.13
CA ASP A 172 14.24 -27.89 74.38
C ASP A 172 12.79 -27.38 74.51
N SER A 173 11.93 -28.06 75.26
CA SER A 173 10.50 -27.70 75.33
C SER A 173 10.21 -26.46 76.21
N ASP A 174 11.21 -25.88 76.86
CA ASP A 174 11.03 -24.84 77.89
C ASP A 174 11.73 -23.50 77.57
N THR A 175 12.77 -23.46 76.73
CA THR A 175 13.50 -22.20 76.48
C THR A 175 12.93 -21.47 75.27
N LEU A 176 12.10 -20.46 75.54
CA LEU A 176 11.59 -19.54 74.53
C LEU A 176 12.67 -18.54 74.12
N VAL A 177 12.83 -18.37 72.81
CA VAL A 177 13.72 -17.39 72.19
C VAL A 177 12.92 -16.56 71.20
N ASP A 178 13.17 -15.26 71.24
CA ASP A 178 12.56 -14.31 70.33
C ASP A 178 13.10 -14.52 68.91
N ILE A 179 12.19 -14.57 67.95
CA ILE A 179 12.53 -14.58 66.53
C ILE A 179 11.90 -13.38 65.84
N GLU A 180 12.67 -12.75 64.98
CA GLU A 180 12.20 -11.68 64.14
C GLU A 180 11.49 -12.28 62.91
N LEU A 181 10.22 -11.93 62.74
CA LEU A 181 9.41 -12.37 61.63
C LEU A 181 9.11 -11.19 60.71
N PRO A 182 9.29 -11.34 59.38
CA PRO A 182 8.86 -10.32 58.43
C PRO A 182 7.33 -10.21 58.46
N SER A 183 6.81 -8.99 58.48
CA SER A 183 5.39 -8.66 58.49
C SER A 183 5.16 -7.34 57.76
N GLU A 184 3.93 -6.92 57.54
CA GLU A 184 3.62 -5.72 56.76
C GLU A 184 2.59 -4.84 57.46
N THR A 185 2.78 -3.52 57.35
CA THR A 185 1.74 -2.54 57.67
C THR A 185 1.08 -2.08 56.38
N VAL A 186 -0.24 -2.18 56.31
CA VAL A 186 -1.01 -1.89 55.09
C VAL A 186 -1.89 -0.65 55.28
N THR A 187 -1.81 0.27 54.32
CA THR A 187 -2.76 1.38 54.17
C THR A 187 -3.39 1.27 52.79
N LEU A 188 -4.72 1.20 52.71
CA LEU A 188 -5.43 0.99 51.46
C LEU A 188 -6.65 1.91 51.32
N GLU A 189 -6.89 2.42 50.12
CA GLU A 189 -8.13 3.14 49.78
C GLU A 189 -9.05 2.21 48.96
N PRO A 190 -10.07 1.59 49.58
CA PRO A 190 -10.91 0.60 48.93
C PRO A 190 -11.93 1.23 47.97
N LEU A 191 -12.25 0.51 46.90
CA LEU A 191 -13.41 0.78 46.04
C LEU A 191 -14.71 0.32 46.71
N ASP A 192 -15.84 0.88 46.28
CA ASP A 192 -17.18 0.55 46.77
C ASP A 192 -17.73 -0.75 46.16
N LEU A 193 -16.93 -1.83 46.24
CA LEU A 193 -17.31 -3.18 45.85
C LEU A 193 -16.52 -4.20 46.68
N PRO A 194 -17.16 -4.93 47.61
CA PRO A 194 -16.48 -5.93 48.43
C PRO A 194 -15.90 -7.09 47.60
N PRO A 195 -14.73 -7.67 47.97
CA PRO A 195 -14.14 -8.82 47.29
C PRO A 195 -15.08 -10.02 47.17
N GLU A 196 -15.93 -10.28 48.16
CA GLU A 196 -16.90 -11.37 48.16
C GLU A 196 -17.94 -11.19 47.05
N VAL A 197 -18.41 -9.95 46.87
CA VAL A 197 -19.39 -9.59 45.84
C VAL A 197 -18.75 -9.73 44.46
N PHE A 198 -17.51 -9.27 44.31
CA PHE A 198 -16.73 -9.45 43.09
C PHE A 198 -16.53 -10.94 42.75
N ALA A 199 -16.10 -11.74 43.72
CA ALA A 199 -15.91 -13.19 43.56
C ALA A 199 -17.20 -13.91 43.14
N SER A 200 -18.32 -13.59 43.79
CA SER A 200 -19.63 -14.13 43.44
C SER A 200 -20.06 -13.74 42.02
N THR A 201 -19.73 -12.53 41.58
CA THR A 201 -20.01 -12.03 40.23
C THR A 201 -19.20 -12.78 39.19
N CYS A 202 -17.91 -13.00 39.43
CA CYS A 202 -17.02 -13.77 38.54
C CYS A 202 -17.51 -15.22 38.38
N ARG A 203 -17.91 -15.88 39.48
CA ARG A 203 -18.49 -17.24 39.43
C ARG A 203 -19.78 -17.32 38.62
N GLN A 204 -20.66 -16.34 38.76
CA GLN A 204 -21.91 -16.28 38.00
C GLN A 204 -21.69 -15.94 36.52
N LEU A 205 -20.70 -15.12 36.23
CA LEU A 205 -20.33 -14.76 34.86
C LEU A 205 -19.73 -15.97 34.14
N ASP A 206 -18.94 -16.79 34.85
CA ASP A 206 -18.25 -17.99 34.36
C ASP A 206 -17.55 -17.73 33.02
N ILE A 207 -16.60 -16.79 33.05
CA ILE A 207 -15.82 -16.40 31.86
C ILE A 207 -15.13 -17.62 31.25
N GLY A 208 -14.64 -18.54 32.09
CA GLY A 208 -14.01 -19.78 31.64
C GLY A 208 -14.93 -20.64 30.79
N GLN A 209 -16.13 -20.97 31.27
CA GLN A 209 -17.08 -21.76 30.50
C GLN A 209 -17.53 -21.04 29.22
N ARG A 210 -17.81 -19.73 29.30
CA ARG A 210 -18.20 -18.94 28.12
C ARG A 210 -17.10 -18.88 27.07
N TYR A 211 -15.83 -18.87 27.48
CA TYR A 211 -14.71 -18.90 26.54
C TYR A 211 -14.55 -20.29 25.89
N GLN A 212 -14.81 -21.38 26.63
CA GLN A 212 -14.86 -22.72 26.04
C GLN A 212 -15.96 -22.83 24.97
N GLU A 213 -17.14 -22.27 25.23
CA GLU A 213 -18.24 -22.19 24.26
C GLU A 213 -17.85 -21.35 23.04
N HIS A 214 -17.15 -20.23 23.25
CA HIS A 214 -16.62 -19.40 22.16
C HIS A 214 -15.63 -20.17 21.28
N LEU A 215 -14.67 -20.89 21.87
CA LEU A 215 -13.74 -21.75 21.13
C LEU A 215 -14.47 -22.85 20.36
N GLN A 216 -15.46 -23.50 20.99
CA GLN A 216 -16.25 -24.54 20.33
C GLN A 216 -17.05 -23.99 19.15
N ALA A 217 -17.59 -22.77 19.23
CA ALA A 217 -18.28 -22.13 18.13
C ALA A 217 -17.33 -21.76 16.98
N CYS A 218 -16.11 -21.29 17.29
CA CYS A 218 -15.11 -20.95 16.27
C CYS A 218 -14.49 -22.18 15.59
N PHE A 219 -14.29 -23.28 16.32
CA PHE A 219 -13.67 -24.51 15.84
C PHE A 219 -14.68 -25.67 15.74
N ASP A 220 -15.96 -25.36 15.48
CA ASP A 220 -16.97 -26.40 15.33
C ASP A 220 -16.57 -27.32 14.17
N ILE A 221 -16.39 -28.60 14.49
CA ILE A 221 -16.00 -29.64 13.54
C ILE A 221 -17.07 -29.89 12.46
N HIS A 222 -18.29 -29.38 12.67
CA HIS A 222 -19.41 -29.42 11.71
C HIS A 222 -19.46 -28.18 10.81
N SER A 223 -18.64 -27.16 11.08
CA SER A 223 -18.43 -26.05 10.18
C SER A 223 -17.43 -26.46 9.10
N ASP A 224 -17.93 -26.67 7.87
CA ASP A 224 -17.12 -27.11 6.72
C ASP A 224 -15.97 -26.14 6.37
N THR A 225 -15.88 -24.96 6.98
CA THR A 225 -14.94 -23.90 6.55
C THR A 225 -13.63 -23.85 7.34
N VAL A 226 -13.67 -23.86 8.68
CA VAL A 226 -12.45 -23.68 9.51
C VAL A 226 -11.61 -24.95 9.53
N GLY A 227 -12.26 -26.12 9.73
CA GLY A 227 -11.57 -27.41 9.72
C GLY A 227 -10.86 -27.68 8.38
N ALA A 228 -11.54 -27.41 7.27
CA ALA A 228 -10.96 -27.54 5.93
C ALA A 228 -9.76 -26.62 5.72
N ALA A 229 -9.89 -25.33 6.06
CA ALA A 229 -8.78 -24.37 5.94
C ALA A 229 -7.58 -24.75 6.82
N PHE A 230 -7.81 -25.27 8.03
CA PHE A 230 -6.73 -25.74 8.91
C PHE A 230 -6.04 -26.98 8.36
N ILE A 231 -6.81 -27.96 7.87
CA ILE A 231 -6.29 -29.16 7.21
C ILE A 231 -5.42 -28.77 5.99
N ASP A 232 -5.86 -27.79 5.20
CA ASP A 232 -5.11 -27.31 4.04
C ASP A 232 -3.75 -26.71 4.45
N VAL A 233 -3.69 -25.95 5.55
CA VAL A 233 -2.42 -25.43 6.08
C VAL A 233 -1.47 -26.56 6.46
N GLN A 234 -1.95 -27.54 7.23
CA GLN A 234 -1.14 -28.70 7.67
C GLN A 234 -0.63 -29.51 6.47
N ARG A 235 -1.48 -29.71 5.46
CA ARG A 235 -1.14 -30.40 4.22
C ARG A 235 -0.05 -29.67 3.45
N GLU A 236 -0.21 -28.38 3.19
CA GLU A 236 0.77 -27.59 2.45
C GLU A 236 2.07 -27.39 3.24
N GLN A 237 2.01 -27.37 4.57
CA GLN A 237 3.20 -27.30 5.43
C GLN A 237 4.04 -28.58 5.33
N LEU A 238 3.40 -29.75 5.31
CA LEU A 238 4.08 -31.03 5.10
C LEU A 238 4.67 -31.13 3.68
N GLN A 239 3.94 -30.66 2.67
CA GLN A 239 4.42 -30.64 1.28
C GLN A 239 5.66 -29.74 1.11
N LEU A 240 5.65 -28.55 1.72
CA LEU A 240 6.79 -27.66 1.74
C LEU A 240 8.01 -28.30 2.44
N ALA A 241 7.79 -28.96 3.57
CA ALA A 241 8.86 -29.66 4.29
C ALA A 241 9.49 -30.77 3.43
N ALA A 242 8.69 -31.51 2.65
CA ALA A 242 9.20 -32.52 1.71
C ALA A 242 10.01 -31.92 0.57
N ASP A 243 9.57 -30.80 -0.02
CA ASP A 243 10.30 -30.14 -1.10
C ASP A 243 11.64 -29.56 -0.61
N LEU A 244 11.66 -28.99 0.59
CA LEU A 244 12.88 -28.50 1.24
C LEU A 244 13.84 -29.64 1.58
N ALA A 245 13.34 -30.72 2.19
CA ALA A 245 14.15 -31.88 2.55
C ALA A 245 14.72 -32.58 1.31
N PHE A 246 13.95 -32.69 0.23
CA PHE A 246 14.43 -33.26 -1.03
C PHE A 246 15.52 -32.39 -1.66
N MET A 247 15.35 -31.05 -1.66
CA MET A 247 16.36 -30.12 -2.15
C MET A 247 17.67 -30.22 -1.35
N ARG A 248 17.58 -30.46 -0.04
CA ARG A 248 18.74 -30.62 0.85
C ARG A 248 19.35 -32.02 0.87
N HIS A 249 18.77 -32.96 0.13
CA HIS A 249 19.14 -34.38 0.16
C HIS A 249 18.93 -35.05 1.53
N ASP A 250 18.04 -34.51 2.36
CA ASP A 250 17.62 -35.14 3.62
C ASP A 250 16.64 -36.31 3.36
N ILE A 251 15.97 -36.32 2.20
CA ILE A 251 15.13 -37.40 1.70
C ILE A 251 15.38 -37.66 0.20
N ASP A 252 14.99 -38.84 -0.29
CA ASP A 252 15.03 -39.18 -1.71
C ASP A 252 13.69 -38.92 -2.43
N GLY A 253 13.67 -39.09 -3.76
CA GLY A 253 12.46 -38.83 -4.56
C GLY A 253 11.29 -39.74 -4.21
N LEU A 254 11.57 -41.00 -3.84
CA LEU A 254 10.54 -41.96 -3.44
C LEU A 254 9.90 -41.55 -2.09
N ALA A 255 10.70 -41.10 -1.12
CA ALA A 255 10.18 -40.54 0.12
C ALA A 255 9.33 -39.28 -0.11
N ARG A 256 9.72 -38.42 -1.07
CA ARG A 256 8.92 -37.26 -1.48
C ARG A 256 7.58 -37.69 -2.09
N ASP A 257 7.56 -38.74 -2.91
CA ASP A 257 6.33 -39.29 -3.50
C ASP A 257 5.39 -39.87 -2.44
N VAL A 258 5.92 -40.46 -1.37
CA VAL A 258 5.13 -40.93 -0.22
C VAL A 258 4.43 -39.75 0.47
N ILE A 259 5.12 -38.63 0.68
CA ILE A 259 4.50 -37.43 1.25
C ILE A 259 3.45 -36.85 0.31
N ALA A 260 3.70 -36.80 -1.00
CA ALA A 260 2.71 -36.35 -1.97
C ALA A 260 1.47 -37.26 -1.98
N ALA A 261 1.64 -38.57 -1.86
CA ALA A 261 0.55 -39.53 -1.73
C ALA A 261 -0.24 -39.31 -0.44
N LEU A 262 0.44 -39.10 0.69
CA LEU A 262 -0.20 -38.78 1.98
C LEU A 262 -0.98 -37.46 1.92
N ALA A 263 -0.42 -36.43 1.28
CA ALA A 263 -1.10 -35.15 1.05
C ALA A 263 -2.37 -35.30 0.19
N ALA A 264 -2.34 -36.24 -0.76
CA ALA A 264 -3.49 -36.63 -1.58
C ALA A 264 -4.41 -37.69 -0.90
N GLU A 265 -4.28 -37.89 0.42
CA GLU A 265 -5.08 -38.82 1.23
C GLU A 265 -4.93 -40.30 0.84
N GLY A 266 -3.78 -40.66 0.28
CA GLY A 266 -3.39 -42.04 0.02
C GLY A 266 -3.12 -42.84 1.31
N PRO A 267 -3.16 -44.18 1.25
CA PRO A 267 -3.03 -45.05 2.42
C PRO A 267 -1.58 -45.18 2.89
N VAL A 268 -1.05 -44.14 3.53
CA VAL A 268 0.28 -44.13 4.16
C VAL A 268 0.11 -44.29 5.67
N ARG A 269 0.86 -45.21 6.29
CA ARG A 269 0.81 -45.40 7.74
C ARG A 269 1.55 -44.27 8.44
N CYS A 270 0.93 -43.72 9.48
CA CYS A 270 1.49 -42.67 10.31
C CYS A 270 1.39 -43.07 11.78
N TRP A 271 2.34 -42.57 12.57
CA TRP A 271 2.40 -42.78 14.02
C TRP A 271 2.51 -41.44 14.74
N GLN A 272 1.80 -41.33 15.86
CA GLN A 272 2.05 -40.32 16.88
C GLN A 272 3.27 -40.76 17.71
N LEU A 273 4.19 -39.82 17.94
CA LEU A 273 5.36 -40.04 18.78
C LEU A 273 5.06 -39.62 20.21
N THR A 274 5.44 -40.47 21.19
CA THR A 274 5.40 -40.10 22.61
C THR A 274 6.75 -40.30 23.27
N LEU A 275 7.04 -39.47 24.27
CA LEU A 275 8.21 -39.55 25.15
C LEU A 275 7.72 -39.80 26.57
N PHE A 276 8.08 -40.91 27.20
CA PHE A 276 7.56 -41.26 28.54
C PHE A 276 6.02 -41.23 28.64
N ASP A 277 5.33 -41.71 27.59
CA ASP A 277 3.87 -41.66 27.41
C ASP A 277 3.28 -40.23 27.33
N ILE A 278 4.13 -39.22 27.12
CA ILE A 278 3.73 -37.83 26.85
C ILE A 278 3.67 -37.64 25.33
N PRO A 279 2.50 -37.38 24.74
CA PRO A 279 2.38 -37.19 23.30
C PRO A 279 3.12 -35.91 22.85
N LEU A 280 3.85 -36.02 21.75
CA LEU A 280 4.35 -34.85 21.03
C LEU A 280 3.34 -34.47 19.94
N HIS A 281 2.63 -33.37 20.18
CA HIS A 281 1.67 -32.74 19.28
C HIS A 281 2.36 -32.23 18.01
N GLU A 282 1.71 -32.35 16.85
CA GLU A 282 2.24 -31.99 15.51
C GLU A 282 3.48 -32.79 15.02
N VAL A 283 4.15 -33.53 15.89
CA VAL A 283 5.33 -34.36 15.55
C VAL A 283 4.86 -35.74 15.10
N LEU A 284 5.29 -36.14 13.90
CA LEU A 284 4.81 -37.36 13.25
C LEU A 284 5.96 -38.25 12.81
N VAL A 285 5.70 -39.56 12.81
CA VAL A 285 6.52 -40.54 12.11
C VAL A 285 5.67 -41.14 10.99
N ILE A 286 6.22 -41.18 9.78
CA ILE A 286 5.52 -41.59 8.56
C ILE A 286 6.27 -42.77 7.94
N ASP A 287 5.54 -43.80 7.51
CA ASP A 287 6.11 -44.97 6.83
C ASP A 287 6.65 -44.57 5.45
N ASP A 288 7.91 -44.88 5.15
CA ASP A 288 8.50 -44.59 3.84
C ASP A 288 8.13 -45.63 2.76
N GLY A 289 7.31 -46.63 3.11
CA GLY A 289 6.84 -47.71 2.26
C GLY A 289 7.87 -48.80 1.95
N ARG A 290 9.09 -48.68 2.49
CA ARG A 290 10.26 -49.52 2.18
C ARG A 290 10.94 -50.08 3.43
N GLY A 291 10.36 -49.85 4.61
CA GLY A 291 10.89 -50.30 5.91
C GLY A 291 11.74 -49.26 6.64
N GLY A 292 11.84 -48.05 6.11
CA GLY A 292 12.36 -46.86 6.79
C GLY A 292 11.23 -45.98 7.35
N LEU A 293 11.62 -44.88 7.99
CA LEU A 293 10.76 -43.94 8.67
C LEU A 293 11.10 -42.50 8.27
N LEU A 294 10.09 -41.69 8.02
CA LEU A 294 10.21 -40.25 7.86
C LEU A 294 9.79 -39.58 9.17
N PHE A 295 10.67 -38.79 9.76
CA PHE A 295 10.40 -38.03 10.98
C PHE A 295 10.08 -36.59 10.61
N TYR A 296 8.86 -36.16 10.94
CA TYR A 296 8.36 -34.81 10.70
C TYR A 296 8.28 -34.01 12.00
N CYS A 297 8.95 -32.87 12.05
CA CYS A 297 9.04 -31.98 13.20
C CYS A 297 8.88 -30.51 12.73
N PRO A 298 7.63 -30.00 12.69
CA PRO A 298 7.32 -28.73 12.03
C PRO A 298 7.96 -27.51 12.69
N GLY A 299 8.61 -26.65 11.89
CA GLY A 299 9.24 -25.42 12.40
C GLY A 299 10.60 -25.66 13.05
N SER A 300 11.20 -26.81 12.81
CA SER A 300 12.64 -27.02 12.99
C SER A 300 13.38 -26.74 11.67
N GLU A 301 14.66 -26.37 11.74
CA GLU A 301 15.45 -26.05 10.53
C GLU A 301 15.44 -27.19 9.52
N ARG A 302 15.44 -28.45 9.99
CA ARG A 302 15.24 -29.64 9.16
C ARG A 302 13.96 -30.36 9.55
N SER A 303 12.84 -29.83 9.06
CA SER A 303 11.50 -30.29 9.44
C SER A 303 11.14 -31.71 9.00
N LEU A 304 11.86 -32.32 8.06
CA LEU A 304 11.62 -33.69 7.61
C LEU A 304 12.94 -34.44 7.37
N LEU A 305 13.12 -35.59 8.01
CA LEU A 305 14.34 -36.40 7.95
C LEU A 305 14.01 -37.88 7.70
N HIS A 306 14.88 -38.60 6.97
CA HIS A 306 14.77 -40.05 6.77
C HIS A 306 15.62 -40.85 7.76
N PHE A 307 15.08 -41.96 8.25
CA PHE A 307 15.75 -42.92 9.13
C PHE A 307 15.48 -44.36 8.66
N SER A 308 16.46 -45.25 8.85
CA SER A 308 16.30 -46.67 8.50
C SER A 308 15.45 -47.49 9.49
N GLY A 309 14.99 -46.87 10.59
CA GLY A 309 14.14 -47.51 11.60
C GLY A 309 14.07 -46.73 12.91
N VAL A 310 13.43 -47.31 13.93
CA VAL A 310 13.16 -46.64 15.22
C VAL A 310 14.44 -46.40 16.03
N THR A 311 15.44 -47.28 15.95
CA THR A 311 16.67 -47.15 16.74
C THR A 311 17.50 -45.91 16.36
N PRO A 312 17.81 -45.65 15.07
CA PRO A 312 18.45 -44.40 14.66
C PRO A 312 17.64 -43.14 15.02
N LEU A 313 16.32 -43.18 14.87
CA LEU A 313 15.43 -42.08 15.26
C LEU A 313 15.54 -41.79 16.77
N ARG A 314 15.53 -42.82 17.61
CA ARG A 314 15.69 -42.68 19.06
C ARG A 314 17.02 -42.03 19.43
N GLN A 315 18.12 -42.46 18.78
CA GLN A 315 19.44 -41.89 19.01
C GLN A 315 19.51 -40.41 18.61
N HIS A 316 18.90 -40.05 17.47
CA HIS A 316 18.82 -38.67 17.02
C HIS A 316 18.07 -37.78 18.03
N LEU A 317 16.91 -38.24 18.52
CA LEU A 317 16.13 -37.51 19.51
C LEU A 317 16.85 -37.41 20.87
N ALA A 318 17.49 -38.49 21.33
CA ALA A 318 18.27 -38.48 22.57
C ALA A 318 19.41 -37.45 22.50
N ALA A 319 20.19 -37.45 21.41
CA ALA A 319 21.27 -36.48 21.21
C ALA A 319 20.74 -35.04 21.14
N GLY A 320 19.60 -34.83 20.49
CA GLY A 320 18.93 -33.54 20.43
C GLY A 320 18.49 -33.04 21.81
N LEU A 321 17.76 -33.85 22.58
CA LEU A 321 17.20 -33.48 23.89
C LEU A 321 18.26 -33.18 24.96
N LEU A 322 19.50 -33.66 24.78
CA LEU A 322 20.64 -33.26 25.62
C LEU A 322 21.02 -31.79 25.40
N GLN A 323 20.79 -31.23 24.21
CA GLN A 323 21.07 -29.82 23.93
C GLN A 323 19.98 -28.91 24.53
N PRO A 324 20.35 -27.87 25.31
CA PRO A 324 19.38 -26.98 25.95
C PRO A 324 18.41 -26.31 24.97
N ALA A 325 18.88 -25.89 23.79
CA ALA A 325 18.07 -25.24 22.77
C ALA A 325 16.98 -26.17 22.22
N THR A 326 17.35 -27.39 21.82
CA THR A 326 16.42 -28.41 21.31
C THR A 326 15.46 -28.89 22.39
N ARG A 327 15.92 -29.02 23.64
CA ARG A 327 15.06 -29.38 24.78
C ARG A 327 13.98 -28.32 25.00
N SER A 328 14.35 -27.04 24.98
CA SER A 328 13.40 -25.94 25.08
C SER A 328 12.43 -25.93 23.90
N ALA A 329 12.93 -26.11 22.67
CA ALA A 329 12.11 -26.19 21.47
C ALA A 329 11.11 -27.35 21.51
N CYS A 330 11.49 -28.51 22.09
CA CYS A 330 10.60 -29.68 22.23
C CYS A 330 9.34 -29.37 23.05
N LEU A 331 9.42 -28.48 24.04
CA LEU A 331 8.27 -28.10 24.88
C LEU A 331 7.12 -27.48 24.07
N ARG A 332 7.38 -26.94 22.86
CA ARG A 332 6.32 -26.42 21.98
C ARG A 332 5.31 -27.49 21.55
N TYR A 333 5.75 -28.74 21.50
CA TYR A 333 4.95 -29.89 21.07
C TYR A 333 4.29 -30.62 22.24
N VAL A 334 4.42 -30.11 23.46
CA VAL A 334 3.91 -30.76 24.67
C VAL A 334 2.83 -29.90 25.28
N ALA A 335 1.73 -30.50 25.73
CA ALA A 335 0.69 -29.77 26.44
C ALA A 335 1.29 -29.03 27.65
N ARG A 336 0.90 -27.76 27.84
CA ARG A 336 1.48 -26.88 28.87
C ARG A 336 1.48 -27.49 30.28
N ALA A 337 0.40 -28.20 30.64
CA ALA A 337 0.27 -28.89 31.93
C ALA A 337 1.31 -30.01 32.16
N GLN A 338 1.95 -30.51 31.10
CA GLN A 338 2.89 -31.63 31.15
C GLN A 338 4.36 -31.19 30.99
N HIS A 339 4.64 -29.89 30.77
CA HIS A 339 6.00 -29.36 30.59
C HIS A 339 6.93 -29.72 31.75
N TYR A 340 6.51 -29.48 32.99
CA TYR A 340 7.31 -29.80 34.18
C TYR A 340 7.58 -31.30 34.28
N ARG A 341 6.54 -32.12 34.07
CA ARG A 341 6.65 -33.59 34.12
C ARG A 341 7.66 -34.10 33.10
N LEU A 342 7.64 -33.59 31.87
CA LEU A 342 8.61 -33.99 30.85
C LEU A 342 10.04 -33.58 31.24
N LEU A 343 10.25 -32.34 31.69
CA LEU A 343 11.57 -31.86 32.09
C LEU A 343 12.15 -32.65 33.26
N ASP A 344 11.32 -32.96 34.25
CA ASP A 344 11.68 -33.80 35.40
C ASP A 344 12.04 -35.22 34.95
N LEU A 345 11.23 -35.85 34.09
CA LEU A 345 11.52 -37.18 33.55
C LEU A 345 12.79 -37.21 32.69
N LEU A 346 13.02 -36.18 31.86
CA LEU A 346 14.26 -36.04 31.10
C LEU A 346 15.46 -35.95 32.04
N GLN A 347 15.35 -35.15 33.11
CA GLN A 347 16.42 -35.01 34.09
C GLN A 347 16.70 -36.33 34.84
N GLN A 348 15.67 -37.06 35.25
CA GLN A 348 15.79 -38.34 35.95
C GLN A 348 16.40 -39.45 35.08
N ASN A 349 16.22 -39.38 33.76
CA ASN A 349 16.69 -40.41 32.80
C ASN A 349 17.91 -39.97 31.99
N THR A 350 18.56 -38.87 32.39
CA THR A 350 19.86 -38.45 31.84
C THR A 350 20.98 -38.97 32.74
N ASP A 351 21.91 -39.74 32.17
CA ASP A 351 23.15 -40.18 32.83
C ASP A 351 24.37 -39.69 32.03
N GLY A 352 25.03 -38.64 32.53
CA GLY A 352 26.11 -37.95 31.83
C GLY A 352 25.67 -37.41 30.47
N ASP A 353 26.30 -37.91 29.40
CA ASP A 353 26.00 -37.57 28.01
C ASP A 353 25.04 -38.57 27.33
N THR A 354 24.35 -39.41 28.11
CA THR A 354 23.40 -40.41 27.61
C THR A 354 21.99 -40.18 28.14
N LEU A 355 21.00 -40.39 27.29
CA LEU A 355 19.57 -40.21 27.59
C LEU A 355 18.77 -41.32 26.91
N ASP A 356 17.92 -42.03 27.65
CA ASP A 356 16.85 -42.83 27.05
C ASP A 356 15.55 -42.00 27.07
N PRO A 357 15.03 -41.57 25.91
CA PRO A 357 13.83 -40.74 25.86
C PRO A 357 12.53 -41.57 26.01
N HIS A 358 12.62 -42.89 26.25
CA HIS A 358 11.47 -43.80 26.34
C HIS A 358 10.49 -43.61 25.18
N LEU A 359 11.04 -43.58 23.96
CA LEU A 359 10.28 -43.35 22.74
C LEU A 359 9.33 -44.50 22.44
N SER A 360 8.05 -44.17 22.23
CA SER A 360 7.04 -45.09 21.70
C SER A 360 6.30 -44.48 20.49
N LEU A 361 5.85 -45.35 19.59
CA LEU A 361 5.12 -44.98 18.37
C LEU A 361 3.72 -45.60 18.41
N THR A 362 2.69 -44.77 18.39
CA THR A 362 1.29 -45.21 18.43
C THR A 362 0.68 -45.06 17.04
N THR A 363 0.10 -46.14 16.49
CA THR A 363 -0.47 -46.13 15.13
C THR A 363 -1.73 -45.29 15.10
N LEU A 364 -1.91 -44.51 14.03
CA LEU A 364 -3.14 -43.74 13.79
C LEU A 364 -4.16 -44.60 13.04
N ASP A 365 -5.33 -44.81 13.66
CA ASP A 365 -6.45 -45.58 13.07
C ASP A 365 -7.42 -44.71 12.23
N SER A 366 -7.07 -43.45 12.00
CA SER A 366 -7.89 -42.46 11.30
C SER A 366 -7.06 -41.63 10.32
N PRO A 367 -7.69 -40.97 9.31
CA PRO A 367 -6.98 -40.10 8.38
C PRO A 367 -6.17 -39.02 9.11
N LEU A 368 -4.94 -38.77 8.63
CA LEU A 368 -3.96 -37.94 9.34
C LEU A 368 -4.45 -36.51 9.62
N PHE A 369 -4.88 -35.77 8.60
CA PHE A 369 -5.18 -34.35 8.76
C PHE A 369 -6.43 -34.07 9.61
N PRO A 370 -7.56 -34.80 9.44
CA PRO A 370 -8.67 -34.70 10.37
C PRO A 370 -8.29 -35.04 11.82
N TRP A 371 -7.43 -36.03 12.02
CA TRP A 371 -6.90 -36.37 13.34
C TRP A 371 -6.07 -35.23 13.93
N LEU A 372 -5.13 -34.66 13.17
CA LEU A 372 -4.32 -33.50 13.58
C LEU A 372 -5.19 -32.30 13.97
N TYR A 373 -6.26 -32.03 13.21
CA TYR A 373 -7.19 -30.95 13.53
C TYR A 373 -7.93 -31.20 14.85
N ALA A 374 -8.48 -32.40 15.05
CA ALA A 374 -9.18 -32.75 16.28
C ALA A 374 -8.26 -32.68 17.52
N GLU A 375 -7.03 -33.18 17.37
CA GLU A 375 -5.97 -33.12 18.36
C GLU A 375 -5.64 -31.65 18.72
N HIS A 376 -5.42 -30.81 17.70
CA HIS A 376 -5.18 -29.38 17.89
C HIS A 376 -6.29 -28.67 18.65
N VAL A 377 -7.56 -28.90 18.28
CA VAL A 377 -8.72 -28.28 18.95
C VAL A 377 -8.82 -28.74 20.42
N GLN A 378 -8.59 -30.03 20.68
CA GLN A 378 -8.60 -30.55 22.05
C GLN A 378 -7.50 -29.91 22.90
N ARG A 379 -6.28 -29.81 22.35
CA ARG A 379 -5.17 -29.13 23.02
C ARG A 379 -5.51 -27.66 23.28
N LEU A 380 -6.02 -26.95 22.28
CA LEU A 380 -6.43 -25.55 22.38
C LEU A 380 -7.42 -25.32 23.53
N GLN A 381 -8.46 -26.14 23.63
CA GLN A 381 -9.47 -26.05 24.69
C GLN A 381 -8.88 -26.34 26.07
N ALA A 382 -8.08 -27.41 26.18
CA ALA A 382 -7.43 -27.80 27.44
C ALA A 382 -6.50 -26.69 27.95
N GLU A 383 -5.76 -26.06 27.05
CA GLU A 383 -4.84 -24.98 27.38
C GLU A 383 -5.55 -23.66 27.69
N ALA A 384 -6.62 -23.34 26.98
CA ALA A 384 -7.49 -22.21 27.31
C ALA A 384 -8.11 -22.36 28.70
N ALA A 385 -8.44 -23.58 29.13
CA ALA A 385 -9.00 -23.86 30.46
C ALA A 385 -7.99 -23.63 31.60
N LEU A 386 -6.68 -23.63 31.31
CA LEU A 386 -5.64 -23.22 32.28
C LEU A 386 -5.63 -21.71 32.49
N LEU A 387 -6.12 -20.95 31.51
CA LEU A 387 -6.08 -19.50 31.45
C LEU A 387 -7.41 -18.88 31.90
N ALA A 388 -8.53 -19.31 31.33
CA ALA A 388 -9.88 -18.97 31.78
C ALA A 388 -10.53 -20.22 32.38
N VAL A 389 -10.54 -20.31 33.70
CA VAL A 389 -10.95 -21.52 34.42
C VAL A 389 -12.48 -21.57 34.56
N PRO A 390 -13.16 -22.59 34.00
CA PRO A 390 -14.60 -22.76 34.19
C PRO A 390 -14.95 -22.91 35.68
N THR A 391 -16.06 -22.31 36.13
CA THR A 391 -16.47 -22.33 37.55
C THR A 391 -16.55 -23.76 38.11
N ALA A 392 -16.94 -24.73 37.29
CA ALA A 392 -17.05 -26.15 37.67
C ALA A 392 -15.70 -26.83 37.96
N GLN A 393 -14.58 -26.27 37.50
CA GLN A 393 -13.23 -26.82 37.66
C GLN A 393 -12.43 -26.12 38.78
N VAL A 394 -13.07 -25.22 39.53
CA VAL A 394 -12.43 -24.46 40.61
C VAL A 394 -12.51 -25.23 41.94
N ASP A 395 -11.35 -25.62 42.44
CA ASP A 395 -11.07 -26.14 43.78
C ASP A 395 -9.97 -25.25 44.39
N GLU A 396 -10.05 -24.92 45.69
CA GLU A 396 -9.08 -24.06 46.39
C GLU A 396 -7.64 -24.57 46.30
N GLN A 397 -7.40 -25.86 46.54
CA GLN A 397 -6.05 -26.40 46.45
C GLN A 397 -5.53 -26.38 45.02
N ALA A 398 -6.42 -26.59 44.05
CA ALA A 398 -6.07 -26.51 42.63
C ALA A 398 -5.82 -25.05 42.20
N ARG A 399 -6.57 -24.08 42.74
CA ARG A 399 -6.42 -22.65 42.49
C ARG A 399 -5.11 -22.13 43.05
N GLN A 400 -4.78 -22.43 44.31
CA GLN A 400 -3.53 -21.99 44.92
C GLN A 400 -2.30 -22.52 44.18
N ARG A 401 -2.31 -23.80 43.76
CA ARG A 401 -1.22 -24.36 42.93
C ARG A 401 -1.09 -23.63 41.60
N ARG A 402 -2.20 -23.34 40.92
CA ARG A 402 -2.20 -22.60 39.64
C ARG A 402 -1.70 -21.17 39.81
N VAL A 403 -2.19 -20.44 40.81
CA VAL A 403 -1.78 -19.06 41.10
C VAL A 403 -0.30 -18.99 41.46
N ALA A 404 0.22 -19.92 42.26
CA ALA A 404 1.65 -19.98 42.59
C ALA A 404 2.53 -20.29 41.36
N GLN A 405 2.09 -21.22 40.50
CA GLN A 405 2.75 -21.50 39.22
C GLN A 405 2.76 -20.26 38.32
N TRP A 406 1.67 -19.51 38.30
CA TRP A 406 1.53 -18.27 37.55
C TRP A 406 2.38 -17.12 38.07
N GLN A 407 2.45 -16.94 39.40
CA GLN A 407 3.33 -15.94 40.01
C GLN A 407 4.81 -16.22 39.71
N SER A 408 5.19 -17.50 39.56
CA SER A 408 6.54 -17.88 39.10
C SER A 408 6.80 -17.62 37.61
N LEU A 409 5.74 -17.45 36.81
CA LEU A 409 5.80 -17.17 35.37
C LEU A 409 5.65 -15.65 35.06
N GLY A 410 4.99 -14.88 35.94
CA GLY A 410 4.86 -13.40 35.88
C GLY A 410 3.60 -12.87 35.16
N MET A 411 3.33 -11.56 35.28
CA MET A 411 2.24 -10.84 34.55
C MET A 411 2.35 -11.00 33.02
N ASP A 412 3.58 -11.16 32.52
CA ASP A 412 3.88 -11.42 31.11
C ASP A 412 3.15 -12.67 30.60
N THR A 413 2.81 -13.63 31.47
CA THR A 413 2.10 -14.86 31.10
C THR A 413 0.61 -14.69 30.83
N LEU A 414 -0.07 -13.73 31.49
CA LEU A 414 -1.48 -13.42 31.18
C LEU A 414 -1.55 -12.60 29.87
N MET A 415 -0.53 -11.78 29.61
CA MET A 415 -0.34 -11.15 28.30
C MET A 415 0.01 -12.18 27.21
N LEU A 416 0.82 -13.19 27.54
CA LEU A 416 1.09 -14.37 26.70
C LEU A 416 -0.19 -15.17 26.40
N ALA A 417 -1.11 -15.31 27.36
CA ALA A 417 -2.41 -15.96 27.16
C ALA A 417 -3.29 -15.25 26.13
N GLY A 418 -3.12 -13.93 25.98
CA GLY A 418 -3.72 -13.16 24.89
C GLY A 418 -2.99 -13.31 23.55
N PHE A 419 -1.67 -13.48 23.57
CA PHE A 419 -0.82 -13.66 22.39
C PHE A 419 -0.91 -15.10 21.81
N PHE A 420 -1.11 -16.08 22.69
CA PHE A 420 -0.82 -17.48 22.47
C PHE A 420 -1.60 -18.27 23.52
N ILE A 421 -2.77 -18.81 23.19
CA ILE A 421 -3.22 -19.99 23.94
C ILE A 421 -2.11 -21.03 23.69
N PRO A 422 -1.38 -21.54 24.70
CA PRO A 422 -0.12 -22.24 24.45
C PRO A 422 -0.16 -23.57 23.69
N GLY A 423 -1.18 -23.85 22.87
CA GLY A 423 -1.31 -25.03 22.02
C GLY A 423 -1.36 -24.72 20.53
N LEU A 424 -1.21 -23.46 20.16
CA LEU A 424 -1.52 -22.96 18.82
C LEU A 424 -0.49 -23.38 17.73
N GLY A 425 0.65 -23.98 18.11
CA GLY A 425 1.57 -24.61 17.15
C GLY A 425 2.21 -23.64 16.16
N THR A 426 2.87 -24.17 15.12
CA THR A 426 3.51 -23.34 14.07
C THR A 426 2.49 -22.68 13.13
N CYS A 427 1.36 -23.33 12.90
CA CYS A 427 0.32 -22.86 12.00
C CYS A 427 -0.29 -21.52 12.44
N MET A 428 -0.66 -21.41 13.71
CA MET A 428 -1.42 -20.25 14.20
C MET A 428 -0.56 -19.00 14.38
N THR A 429 0.75 -19.15 14.60
CA THR A 429 1.68 -18.01 14.57
C THR A 429 1.64 -17.33 13.20
N ALA A 430 1.70 -18.12 12.12
CA ALA A 430 1.65 -17.58 10.76
C ALA A 430 0.27 -16.98 10.41
N VAL A 431 -0.81 -17.61 10.87
CA VAL A 431 -2.17 -17.07 10.77
C VAL A 431 -2.29 -15.72 11.46
N MET A 432 -1.74 -15.57 12.66
CA MET A 432 -1.76 -14.30 13.40
C MET A 432 -0.98 -13.22 12.67
N VAL A 433 0.15 -13.55 12.05
CA VAL A 433 0.86 -12.60 11.20
C VAL A 433 0.00 -12.15 10.02
N CYS A 434 -0.74 -13.06 9.38
CA CYS A 434 -1.68 -12.70 8.32
C CYS A 434 -2.79 -11.76 8.83
N GLN A 435 -3.31 -12.02 10.04
CA GLN A 435 -4.32 -11.14 10.66
C GLN A 435 -3.76 -9.76 10.98
N LEU A 436 -2.58 -9.67 11.61
CA LEU A 436 -1.90 -8.41 11.94
C LEU A 436 -1.61 -7.58 10.68
N LEU A 437 -1.10 -8.23 9.63
CA LEU A 437 -0.85 -7.56 8.36
C LEU A 437 -2.17 -7.08 7.74
N GLY A 438 -3.22 -7.90 7.72
CA GLY A 438 -4.53 -7.52 7.18
C GLY A 438 -5.32 -6.49 8.01
N GLU A 439 -4.98 -6.30 9.28
CA GLU A 439 -5.53 -5.24 10.13
C GLU A 439 -4.94 -3.87 9.81
N VAL A 440 -3.71 -3.82 9.29
CA VAL A 440 -3.02 -2.56 9.04
C VAL A 440 -2.90 -2.26 7.55
N PHE A 441 -2.72 -3.27 6.70
CA PHE A 441 -2.40 -3.13 5.29
C PHE A 441 -3.47 -3.76 4.40
N GLU A 442 -3.81 -3.05 3.33
CA GLU A 442 -4.72 -3.53 2.27
C GLU A 442 -3.90 -4.08 1.10
N GLY A 443 -4.22 -5.30 0.64
CA GLY A 443 -3.56 -5.92 -0.51
C GLY A 443 -2.16 -6.48 -0.24
N TYR A 444 -1.79 -6.67 1.04
CA TYR A 444 -0.49 -7.23 1.43
C TYR A 444 -0.25 -8.65 0.89
N GLU A 445 -1.31 -9.33 0.45
CA GLU A 445 -1.29 -10.66 -0.14
C GLU A 445 -0.56 -10.69 -1.48
N ALA A 446 -0.46 -9.56 -2.19
CA ALA A 446 0.35 -9.44 -3.40
C ALA A 446 1.83 -9.15 -3.12
N TRP A 447 2.18 -8.79 -1.88
CA TRP A 447 3.53 -8.36 -1.54
C TRP A 447 4.55 -9.49 -1.51
N SER A 448 5.82 -9.14 -1.77
CA SER A 448 6.92 -10.07 -1.58
C SER A 448 7.07 -10.45 -0.10
N ILE A 449 7.68 -11.61 0.18
CA ILE A 449 7.96 -12.03 1.56
C ILE A 449 8.83 -10.98 2.28
N GLY A 450 9.77 -10.35 1.57
CA GLY A 450 10.61 -9.28 2.11
C GLY A 450 9.81 -8.04 2.53
N ASP A 451 8.83 -7.63 1.72
CA ASP A 451 7.95 -6.50 2.04
C ASP A 451 7.06 -6.80 3.25
N ARG A 452 6.49 -8.01 3.34
CA ARG A 452 5.68 -8.43 4.51
C ARG A 452 6.51 -8.49 5.79
N HIS A 453 7.73 -9.02 5.71
CA HIS A 453 8.66 -9.05 6.82
C HIS A 453 9.04 -7.63 7.27
N LEU A 454 9.28 -6.72 6.31
CA LEU A 454 9.55 -5.30 6.59
C LEU A 454 8.34 -4.61 7.21
N ALA A 455 7.13 -4.87 6.72
CA ALA A 455 5.89 -4.35 7.29
C ALA A 455 5.68 -4.81 8.73
N LEU A 456 5.87 -6.10 9.03
CA LEU A 456 5.79 -6.63 10.38
C LEU A 456 6.83 -6.02 11.32
N ARG A 457 8.04 -5.71 10.83
CA ARG A 457 9.06 -4.99 11.61
C ARG A 457 8.64 -3.56 11.98
N HIS A 458 7.86 -2.90 11.13
CA HIS A 458 7.26 -1.60 11.47
C HIS A 458 6.17 -1.75 12.53
N LEU A 459 5.31 -2.78 12.42
CA LEU A 459 4.32 -3.11 13.44
C LEU A 459 4.97 -3.38 14.81
N GLU A 460 6.05 -4.16 14.83
CA GLU A 460 6.88 -4.42 16.03
C GLU A 460 7.40 -3.11 16.64
N SER A 461 7.96 -2.21 15.82
CA SER A 461 8.48 -0.93 16.31
C SER A 461 7.39 -0.06 16.93
N VAL A 462 6.17 -0.05 16.36
CA VAL A 462 5.05 0.72 16.91
C VAL A 462 4.51 0.05 18.17
N GLY A 463 4.30 -1.27 18.17
CA GLY A 463 3.81 -2.04 19.32
C GLY A 463 4.73 -1.92 20.54
N LEU A 464 6.04 -2.05 20.35
CA LEU A 464 7.03 -1.86 21.42
C LEU A 464 6.99 -0.42 21.98
N ASN A 465 6.81 0.60 21.14
CA ASN A 465 6.69 1.99 21.60
C ASN A 465 5.38 2.23 22.40
N LEU A 466 4.28 1.56 22.04
CA LEU A 466 3.03 1.63 22.81
C LEU A 466 3.18 1.02 24.22
N ALA A 467 3.96 -0.06 24.36
CA ALA A 467 4.23 -0.69 25.65
C ALA A 467 4.92 0.22 26.67
N LEU A 468 5.82 1.09 26.20
CA LEU A 468 6.50 2.08 27.05
C LEU A 468 5.55 3.16 27.58
N VAL A 469 4.55 3.56 26.79
CA VAL A 469 3.56 4.59 27.18
C VAL A 469 2.47 4.01 28.09
N GLY A 470 2.17 2.71 27.95
CA GLY A 470 1.05 2.02 28.61
C GLY A 470 1.30 1.48 30.03
N GLY A 471 2.51 1.57 30.59
CA GLY A 471 2.74 1.26 32.02
C GLY A 471 3.78 0.17 32.35
N LEU A 472 4.55 -0.34 31.40
CA LEU A 472 5.67 -1.25 31.70
C LEU A 472 6.92 -0.45 32.13
N HIS A 473 7.21 -0.42 33.44
CA HIS A 473 8.48 0.05 34.02
C HIS A 473 9.62 -0.97 33.76
N ALA A 474 9.79 -1.43 32.52
CA ALA A 474 10.86 -2.39 32.20
C ALA A 474 12.23 -1.69 32.34
N ALA A 475 13.00 -2.16 33.31
CA ALA A 475 14.34 -1.69 33.62
C ALA A 475 15.24 -1.67 32.36
N GLY A 476 15.50 -0.46 31.87
CA GLY A 476 16.54 -0.10 30.92
C GLY A 476 16.80 -1.03 29.74
N GLN A 477 16.10 -0.86 28.61
CA GLN A 477 16.61 -1.24 27.28
C GLN A 477 16.16 -0.27 26.17
N VAL A 478 16.96 -0.24 25.11
CA VAL A 478 17.00 0.71 23.99
C VAL A 478 15.63 0.88 23.31
N LEU A 479 15.16 2.12 23.17
CA LEU A 479 14.00 2.48 22.34
C LEU A 479 14.23 2.02 20.89
N PRO A 480 13.33 1.21 20.28
CA PRO A 480 13.37 1.00 18.85
C PRO A 480 13.14 2.35 18.18
N THR A 481 14.17 2.85 17.50
CA THR A 481 14.04 4.07 16.70
C THR A 481 13.02 3.82 15.61
N LEU A 482 11.95 4.61 15.59
CA LEU A 482 11.11 4.71 14.41
C LEU A 482 12.01 4.92 13.19
N PHE A 483 11.79 4.11 12.16
CA PHE A 483 12.53 4.17 10.91
C PHE A 483 11.54 4.33 9.77
N SER A 484 11.98 4.95 8.68
CA SER A 484 11.26 4.92 7.40
C SER A 484 11.84 3.84 6.51
N SER A 485 11.06 3.39 5.53
CA SER A 485 11.52 2.50 4.47
C SER A 485 10.81 2.85 3.16
N PRO A 486 11.38 2.53 1.98
CA PRO A 486 10.71 2.77 0.70
C PRO A 486 9.30 2.19 0.63
N LEU A 487 9.09 1.02 1.28
CA LEU A 487 7.77 0.42 1.43
C LEU A 487 6.82 1.33 2.23
N MET A 488 7.19 1.80 3.42
CA MET A 488 6.28 2.65 4.21
C MET A 488 6.00 3.98 3.53
N GLU A 489 6.98 4.54 2.81
CA GLU A 489 6.80 5.86 2.23
C GLU A 489 5.91 5.86 0.96
N LYS A 490 5.72 4.70 0.30
CA LYS A 490 4.79 4.57 -0.82
C LYS A 490 3.35 4.30 -0.40
N LEU A 491 3.11 3.93 0.87
CA LEU A 491 1.78 3.58 1.35
C LEU A 491 0.91 4.80 1.64
N ASN A 492 -0.39 4.61 1.48
CA ASN A 492 -1.40 5.65 1.64
C ASN A 492 -2.50 5.20 2.59
N PRO A 493 -2.94 6.05 3.53
CA PRO A 493 -4.09 5.75 4.34
C PRO A 493 -5.36 5.77 3.48
N VAL A 494 -6.13 4.69 3.53
CA VAL A 494 -7.41 4.53 2.83
C VAL A 494 -8.49 4.07 3.80
N GLU A 495 -9.75 4.35 3.47
CA GLU A 495 -10.91 3.89 4.20
C GLU A 495 -11.69 2.87 3.35
N LEU A 496 -11.89 1.68 3.90
CA LEU A 496 -12.64 0.60 3.26
C LEU A 496 -14.15 0.85 3.38
N ALA A 497 -14.95 0.07 2.64
CA ALA A 497 -16.41 0.22 2.62
C ALA A 497 -17.09 -0.04 3.98
N ASP A 498 -16.41 -0.75 4.89
CA ASP A 498 -16.86 -0.99 6.26
C ASP A 498 -16.44 0.10 7.27
N GLY A 499 -15.76 1.15 6.79
CA GLY A 499 -15.25 2.27 7.60
C GLY A 499 -13.90 2.00 8.27
N SER A 500 -13.31 0.82 8.08
CA SER A 500 -11.98 0.53 8.61
C SER A 500 -10.89 1.26 7.82
N LYS A 501 -9.84 1.70 8.52
CA LYS A 501 -8.69 2.39 7.92
C LYS A 501 -7.54 1.42 7.70
N ARG A 502 -6.94 1.46 6.52
CA ARG A 502 -5.80 0.61 6.14
C ARG A 502 -4.75 1.43 5.42
N LEU A 503 -3.53 0.91 5.35
CA LEU A 503 -2.46 1.40 4.50
C LEU A 503 -2.45 0.62 3.19
N TRP A 504 -2.56 1.32 2.07
CA TRP A 504 -2.66 0.73 0.75
C TRP A 504 -1.51 1.22 -0.14
N ASP A 505 -0.95 0.32 -0.93
CA ASP A 505 0.00 0.65 -1.98
C ASP A 505 -0.78 1.06 -3.23
N ALA A 506 -0.49 2.25 -3.79
CA ALA A 506 -1.23 2.80 -4.93
C ALA A 506 -0.91 2.11 -6.27
N ASP A 507 -0.51 0.85 -6.22
CA ASP A 507 -0.31 -0.01 -7.37
C ASP A 507 -1.65 -0.59 -7.86
N LEU A 508 -1.96 -0.31 -9.12
CA LEU A 508 -3.19 -0.75 -9.77
C LEU A 508 -3.03 -2.07 -10.53
N SER A 509 -1.83 -2.67 -10.57
CA SER A 509 -1.58 -3.92 -11.30
C SER A 509 -2.58 -5.03 -10.96
N GLY A 510 -2.98 -5.16 -9.69
CA GLY A 510 -4.00 -6.12 -9.23
C GLY A 510 -5.44 -5.81 -9.63
N TYR A 511 -5.72 -4.59 -10.12
CA TYR A 511 -7.05 -4.15 -10.55
C TYR A 511 -7.25 -4.25 -12.08
N ALA A 512 -6.21 -4.60 -12.83
CA ALA A 512 -6.29 -4.73 -14.27
C ALA A 512 -7.28 -5.84 -14.67
N SER A 513 -8.20 -5.51 -15.56
CA SER A 513 -9.19 -6.43 -16.09
C SER A 513 -8.60 -7.25 -17.24
N ALA A 514 -8.73 -8.57 -17.16
CA ALA A 514 -8.36 -9.49 -18.25
C ALA A 514 -9.36 -9.47 -19.43
N VAL A 515 -10.42 -8.66 -19.36
CA VAL A 515 -11.46 -8.57 -20.40
C VAL A 515 -10.89 -7.97 -21.68
N GLN A 516 -11.09 -8.66 -22.80
CA GLN A 516 -10.74 -8.14 -24.12
C GLN A 516 -11.92 -7.38 -24.72
N LEU A 517 -11.71 -6.08 -25.00
CA LEU A 517 -12.72 -5.25 -25.66
C LEU A 517 -12.85 -5.63 -27.16
N PRO A 518 -14.07 -5.73 -27.71
CA PRO A 518 -14.28 -5.89 -29.15
C PRO A 518 -13.67 -4.72 -29.95
N ALA A 519 -13.04 -5.00 -31.09
CA ALA A 519 -12.34 -3.99 -31.90
C ALA A 519 -13.24 -2.84 -32.41
N GLU A 520 -14.55 -3.08 -32.54
CA GLU A 520 -15.53 -2.08 -33.00
C GLU A 520 -16.13 -1.25 -31.86
N LEU A 521 -15.86 -1.61 -30.60
CA LEU A 521 -16.44 -0.92 -29.44
C LEU A 521 -15.73 0.42 -29.21
N ALA A 522 -16.41 1.52 -29.56
CA ALA A 522 -15.91 2.86 -29.30
C ALA A 522 -16.20 3.30 -27.85
N ALA A 523 -15.28 4.08 -27.29
CA ALA A 523 -15.49 4.76 -26.03
C ALA A 523 -16.49 5.93 -26.19
N ASP A 524 -17.19 6.27 -25.11
CA ASP A 524 -18.01 7.48 -25.05
C ASP A 524 -17.17 8.77 -24.97
N SER A 525 -17.82 9.93 -24.88
CA SER A 525 -17.13 11.23 -24.80
C SER A 525 -16.24 11.39 -23.56
N THR A 526 -16.40 10.53 -22.56
CA THR A 526 -15.60 10.50 -21.34
C THR A 526 -14.53 9.40 -21.35
N GLY A 527 -14.39 8.66 -22.45
CA GLY A 527 -13.43 7.57 -22.59
C GLY A 527 -13.88 6.25 -21.95
N GLN A 528 -15.17 6.07 -21.67
CA GLN A 528 -15.71 4.84 -21.09
C GLN A 528 -16.20 3.87 -22.18
N PHE A 529 -15.90 2.59 -22.00
CA PHE A 529 -16.39 1.48 -22.82
C PHE A 529 -17.53 0.76 -22.08
N LEU A 530 -18.67 0.56 -22.73
CA LEU A 530 -19.80 -0.18 -22.15
C LEU A 530 -19.84 -1.60 -22.74
N LEU A 531 -19.65 -2.61 -21.90
CA LEU A 531 -19.69 -4.01 -22.29
C LEU A 531 -20.48 -4.83 -21.26
N GLY A 532 -21.57 -5.48 -21.69
CA GLY A 532 -22.37 -6.34 -20.81
C GLY A 532 -22.98 -5.63 -19.59
N GLY A 533 -23.21 -4.32 -19.67
CA GLY A 533 -23.70 -3.50 -18.54
C GLY A 533 -22.62 -3.01 -17.59
N ALA A 534 -21.39 -3.53 -17.68
CA ALA A 534 -20.22 -3.02 -16.97
C ALA A 534 -19.53 -1.90 -17.78
N ARG A 535 -18.94 -0.95 -17.06
CA ARG A 535 -18.18 0.16 -17.64
C ARG A 535 -16.69 -0.08 -17.44
N PHE A 536 -15.91 0.22 -18.47
CA PHE A 536 -14.47 0.07 -18.45
C PHE A 536 -13.80 1.35 -18.92
N ILE A 537 -12.61 1.64 -18.41
CA ILE A 537 -11.74 2.73 -18.87
C ILE A 537 -10.37 2.20 -19.20
N ARG A 538 -9.64 2.90 -20.07
CA ARG A 538 -8.23 2.64 -20.31
C ARG A 538 -7.37 3.66 -19.58
N MET A 539 -6.37 3.18 -18.87
CA MET A 539 -5.36 4.01 -18.22
C MET A 539 -3.98 3.50 -18.63
N GLY A 540 -3.34 4.23 -19.55
CA GLY A 540 -2.18 3.69 -20.27
C GLY A 540 -2.61 2.53 -21.18
N ASP A 541 -1.92 1.40 -21.07
CA ASP A 541 -2.18 0.21 -21.87
C ASP A 541 -3.12 -0.80 -21.18
N GLU A 542 -3.49 -0.55 -19.92
CA GLU A 542 -4.32 -1.45 -19.12
C GLU A 542 -5.80 -1.02 -19.10
N LEU A 543 -6.67 -2.03 -18.94
CA LEU A 543 -8.13 -1.87 -18.87
C LEU A 543 -8.59 -2.04 -17.42
N TYR A 544 -9.46 -1.15 -16.95
CA TYR A 544 -10.00 -1.22 -15.59
C TYR A 544 -11.52 -1.18 -15.62
N GLN A 545 -12.16 -2.04 -14.82
CA GLN A 545 -13.60 -1.95 -14.59
C GLN A 545 -13.89 -0.83 -13.59
N VAL A 546 -14.89 -0.01 -13.90
CA VAL A 546 -15.26 1.15 -13.07
C VAL A 546 -16.73 1.15 -12.72
N ARG A 547 -17.06 1.74 -11.58
CA ARG A 547 -18.43 2.02 -11.16
C ARG A 547 -18.55 3.42 -10.57
N LEU A 548 -19.75 3.98 -10.66
CA LEU A 548 -20.06 5.25 -10.02
C LEU A 548 -20.53 4.97 -8.58
N ASP A 549 -19.90 5.61 -7.60
CA ASP A 549 -20.35 5.60 -6.22
C ASP A 549 -21.49 6.60 -6.05
N GLU A 550 -22.70 6.12 -5.76
CA GLU A 550 -23.90 6.96 -5.65
C GLU A 550 -23.85 7.95 -4.48
N LYS A 551 -23.07 7.66 -3.42
CA LYS A 551 -22.96 8.55 -2.26
C LYS A 551 -22.04 9.72 -2.55
N THR A 552 -20.90 9.44 -3.17
CA THR A 552 -19.86 10.44 -3.42
C THR A 552 -19.97 11.08 -4.80
N LEU A 553 -20.76 10.50 -5.72
CA LEU A 553 -20.85 10.84 -7.14
C LEU A 553 -19.52 10.73 -7.90
N ARG A 554 -18.57 9.95 -7.36
CA ARG A 554 -17.25 9.71 -7.95
C ARG A 554 -17.10 8.31 -8.51
N TRP A 555 -16.26 8.19 -9.52
CA TRP A 555 -15.91 6.91 -10.10
C TRP A 555 -14.91 6.18 -9.24
N ARG A 556 -15.07 4.85 -9.16
CA ARG A 556 -14.15 3.96 -8.45
C ARG A 556 -13.75 2.79 -9.32
N ILE A 557 -12.52 2.32 -9.16
CA ILE A 557 -12.05 1.08 -9.77
C ILE A 557 -12.60 -0.12 -8.97
N VAL A 558 -13.04 -1.15 -9.69
CA VAL A 558 -13.52 -2.40 -9.10
C VAL A 558 -12.43 -3.46 -9.29
N HIS A 559 -12.07 -4.14 -8.20
CA HIS A 559 -11.14 -5.28 -8.28
C HIS A 559 -11.83 -6.45 -9.01
N PRO A 560 -11.14 -7.13 -9.94
CA PRO A 560 -11.74 -8.21 -10.75
C PRO A 560 -12.24 -9.39 -9.91
N ASP A 561 -11.43 -9.85 -8.94
CA ASP A 561 -11.71 -11.08 -8.19
C ASP A 561 -12.15 -10.89 -6.72
N ASN A 562 -11.96 -9.69 -6.15
CA ASN A 562 -12.21 -9.42 -4.72
C ASN A 562 -13.17 -8.24 -4.53
N PRO A 563 -14.49 -8.48 -4.33
CA PRO A 563 -15.46 -7.40 -4.16
C PRO A 563 -15.28 -6.60 -2.87
N LYS A 564 -14.52 -7.12 -1.89
CA LYS A 564 -14.23 -6.46 -0.61
C LYS A 564 -12.95 -5.64 -0.63
N ALA A 565 -12.13 -5.75 -1.68
CA ALA A 565 -10.92 -4.94 -1.82
C ALA A 565 -11.24 -3.45 -1.80
N TYR A 566 -10.27 -2.63 -1.41
CA TYR A 566 -10.35 -1.19 -1.57
C TYR A 566 -10.76 -0.85 -3.02
N GLN A 567 -11.48 0.24 -3.20
CA GLN A 567 -11.94 0.67 -4.51
C GLN A 567 -11.44 2.08 -4.76
N PRO A 568 -10.24 2.21 -5.36
CA PRO A 568 -9.57 3.48 -5.57
C PRO A 568 -10.46 4.48 -6.28
N LEU A 569 -10.44 5.72 -5.81
CA LEU A 569 -11.19 6.81 -6.42
C LEU A 569 -10.48 7.32 -7.66
N LEU A 570 -11.29 7.67 -8.65
CA LEU A 570 -10.83 8.18 -9.92
C LEU A 570 -11.11 9.67 -10.08
N GLU A 571 -10.15 10.37 -10.67
CA GLU A 571 -10.27 11.72 -11.21
C GLU A 571 -10.32 11.66 -12.74
N HIS A 572 -11.07 12.55 -13.37
CA HIS A 572 -11.11 12.65 -14.82
C HIS A 572 -11.26 14.09 -15.33
N ASN A 573 -10.79 14.35 -16.54
CA ASN A 573 -10.98 15.64 -17.23
C ASN A 573 -12.29 15.72 -18.04
N GLY A 574 -13.07 14.63 -18.07
CA GLY A 574 -14.32 14.53 -18.83
C GLY A 574 -14.13 14.35 -20.34
N GLN A 575 -12.89 14.12 -20.80
CA GLN A 575 -12.51 13.92 -22.19
C GLN A 575 -11.61 12.69 -22.37
N GLY A 576 -11.79 11.66 -21.52
CA GLY A 576 -11.05 10.40 -21.61
C GLY A 576 -9.78 10.31 -20.79
N ALA A 577 -9.27 11.40 -20.21
CA ALA A 577 -8.13 11.32 -19.30
C ALA A 577 -8.62 10.95 -17.90
N TRP A 578 -8.21 9.76 -17.44
CA TRP A 578 -8.52 9.21 -16.12
C TRP A 578 -7.26 9.08 -15.28
N ARG A 579 -7.37 9.29 -13.98
CA ARG A 579 -6.30 9.23 -13.00
C ARG A 579 -6.82 8.58 -11.72
N GLU A 580 -5.99 7.83 -11.02
CA GLU A 580 -6.25 7.43 -9.63
C GLU A 580 -5.79 8.54 -8.66
N GLU A 581 -6.54 8.79 -7.58
CA GLU A 581 -6.35 9.99 -6.74
C GLU A 581 -4.99 10.09 -6.01
N HIS A 582 -4.27 8.97 -5.86
CA HIS A 582 -2.94 8.88 -5.25
C HIS A 582 -1.80 8.99 -6.28
N GLU A 583 -2.07 8.95 -7.59
CA GLU A 583 -1.05 9.19 -8.61
C GLU A 583 -0.46 10.62 -8.51
N VAL A 584 0.84 10.74 -8.80
CA VAL A 584 1.59 12.02 -8.77
C VAL A 584 2.10 12.36 -10.17
N PRO A 585 1.34 13.09 -11.01
CA PRO A 585 1.71 13.42 -12.39
C PRO A 585 3.06 14.13 -12.54
N GLN A 586 3.54 14.79 -11.49
CA GLN A 586 4.84 15.44 -11.48
C GLN A 586 6.01 14.46 -11.59
N ALA A 587 5.82 13.21 -11.17
CA ALA A 587 6.83 12.15 -11.23
C ALA A 587 6.85 11.38 -12.56
N TRP A 588 5.82 11.55 -13.40
CA TRP A 588 5.72 10.86 -14.68
C TRP A 588 6.79 11.32 -15.67
N SER A 589 7.18 10.40 -16.56
CA SER A 589 7.89 10.76 -17.79
C SER A 589 6.96 11.54 -18.72
N ASP A 590 7.55 12.32 -19.65
CA ASP A 590 6.78 13.06 -20.63
C ASP A 590 5.93 12.11 -21.52
N SER A 591 6.47 10.94 -21.88
CA SER A 591 5.75 9.92 -22.65
C SER A 591 4.57 9.34 -21.87
N GLN A 592 4.75 9.01 -20.59
CA GLN A 592 3.66 8.57 -19.72
C GLN A 592 2.59 9.65 -19.61
N ALA A 593 2.97 10.90 -19.34
CA ALA A 593 2.03 12.01 -19.22
C ALA A 593 1.21 12.23 -20.51
N VAL A 594 1.80 12.04 -21.69
CA VAL A 594 1.05 12.09 -22.96
C VAL A 594 0.08 10.91 -23.10
N ARG A 595 0.50 9.67 -22.79
CA ARG A 595 -0.38 8.48 -22.83
C ARG A 595 -1.56 8.59 -21.87
N ARG A 596 -1.40 9.31 -20.76
CA ARG A 596 -2.46 9.54 -19.76
C ARG A 596 -3.46 10.65 -20.16
N LEU A 597 -3.35 11.26 -21.34
CA LEU A 597 -4.30 12.29 -21.84
C LEU A 597 -5.64 11.72 -22.35
N GLY A 598 -5.82 10.40 -22.35
CA GLY A 598 -7.07 9.78 -22.78
C GLY A 598 -7.26 9.68 -24.30
N LEU A 599 -6.19 9.91 -25.06
CA LEU A 599 -6.17 9.79 -26.52
C LEU A 599 -5.59 8.43 -26.93
N ASP A 600 -6.03 7.91 -28.08
CA ASP A 600 -5.43 6.70 -28.66
C ASP A 600 -4.03 7.00 -29.19
N THR A 601 -3.02 6.66 -28.38
CA THR A 601 -1.60 6.79 -28.71
C THR A 601 -0.94 5.43 -28.98
N GLY A 602 -1.70 4.34 -29.11
CA GLY A 602 -1.14 2.98 -29.19
C GLY A 602 -0.22 2.74 -30.39
N ALA A 603 -0.38 3.53 -31.46
CA ALA A 603 0.48 3.47 -32.65
C ALA A 603 1.78 4.30 -32.54
N LEU A 604 2.02 4.99 -31.41
CA LEU A 604 3.12 5.93 -31.22
C LEU A 604 4.11 5.43 -30.17
N ASP A 605 5.39 5.38 -30.55
CA ASP A 605 6.51 5.15 -29.62
C ASP A 605 6.86 6.41 -28.81
N ASP A 606 7.67 6.25 -27.76
CA ASP A 606 8.06 7.34 -26.86
C ASP A 606 8.74 8.51 -27.62
N THR A 607 9.48 8.20 -28.68
CA THR A 607 10.11 9.20 -29.54
C THR A 607 9.08 10.05 -30.29
N ALA A 608 8.06 9.43 -30.88
CA ALA A 608 6.97 10.14 -31.56
C ALA A 608 6.14 11.00 -30.58
N LEU A 609 5.94 10.54 -29.34
CA LEU A 609 5.28 11.34 -28.30
C LEU A 609 6.10 12.58 -27.93
N GLY A 610 7.44 12.43 -27.80
CA GLY A 610 8.34 13.57 -27.59
C GLY A 610 8.31 14.57 -28.75
N HIS A 611 8.27 14.09 -30.00
CA HIS A 611 8.10 14.95 -31.16
C HIS A 611 6.77 15.73 -31.13
N ALA A 612 5.67 15.09 -30.72
CA ALA A 612 4.36 15.73 -30.62
C ALA A 612 4.37 16.93 -29.65
N LEU A 613 5.10 16.84 -28.54
CA LEU A 613 5.28 17.95 -27.59
C LEU A 613 6.03 19.12 -28.22
N ILE A 614 7.13 18.86 -28.93
CA ILE A 614 7.91 19.90 -29.65
C ILE A 614 7.07 20.57 -30.75
N ILE A 615 6.35 19.76 -31.53
CA ILE A 615 5.51 20.20 -32.66
C ILE A 615 4.31 21.02 -32.19
N SER A 616 3.71 20.68 -31.05
CA SER A 616 2.60 21.43 -30.46
C SER A 616 3.07 22.65 -29.65
N GLY A 617 4.31 22.65 -29.18
CA GLY A 617 4.83 23.68 -28.28
C GLY A 617 4.37 23.51 -26.83
N VAL A 618 3.86 22.34 -26.48
CA VAL A 618 3.49 22.00 -25.10
C VAL A 618 4.75 21.54 -24.38
N ASP A 619 5.14 22.28 -23.35
CA ASP A 619 6.25 21.89 -22.48
C ASP A 619 5.79 21.01 -21.30
N ARG A 620 6.77 20.48 -20.56
CA ARG A 620 6.52 19.61 -19.40
C ARG A 620 5.69 20.31 -18.31
N GLY A 621 5.94 21.59 -18.06
CA GLY A 621 5.22 22.35 -17.03
C GLY A 621 3.74 22.52 -17.38
N GLN A 622 3.45 22.79 -18.66
CA GLN A 622 2.08 22.86 -19.17
C GLN A 622 1.39 21.49 -19.14
N LEU A 623 2.08 20.42 -19.52
CA LEU A 623 1.52 19.07 -19.49
C LEU A 623 1.16 18.62 -18.06
N GLN A 624 2.04 18.89 -17.09
CA GLN A 624 1.77 18.65 -15.67
C GLN A 624 0.58 19.48 -15.18
N ALA A 625 0.52 20.76 -15.54
CA ALA A 625 -0.58 21.64 -15.16
C ALA A 625 -1.92 21.14 -15.73
N VAL A 626 -1.96 20.67 -16.99
CA VAL A 626 -3.17 20.09 -17.60
C VAL A 626 -3.68 18.90 -16.78
N HIS A 627 -2.78 17.98 -16.41
CA HIS A 627 -3.13 16.84 -15.57
C HIS A 627 -3.65 17.29 -14.22
N LEU A 628 -2.89 18.11 -13.48
CA LEU A 628 -3.21 18.48 -12.11
C LEU A 628 -4.49 19.33 -12.00
N ALA A 629 -4.76 20.13 -13.02
CA ALA A 629 -5.95 20.96 -13.12
C ALA A 629 -7.20 20.20 -13.62
N GLY A 630 -7.04 18.96 -14.10
CA GLY A 630 -8.12 18.23 -14.78
C GLY A 630 -8.61 18.95 -16.04
N ALA A 631 -7.71 19.67 -16.71
CA ALA A 631 -8.04 20.50 -17.86
C ALA A 631 -8.20 19.66 -19.15
N ALA A 632 -8.86 20.24 -20.14
CA ALA A 632 -8.90 19.68 -21.48
C ALA A 632 -7.49 19.61 -22.09
N THR A 633 -7.24 18.57 -22.87
CA THR A 633 -5.97 18.39 -23.59
C THR A 633 -5.75 19.58 -24.55
N PRO A 634 -4.54 20.16 -24.61
CA PRO A 634 -4.25 21.26 -25.54
C PRO A 634 -4.63 20.88 -26.97
N PRO A 635 -5.53 21.64 -27.65
CA PRO A 635 -6.09 21.24 -28.93
C PRO A 635 -5.05 20.93 -30.00
N LEU A 636 -3.97 21.73 -30.06
CA LEU A 636 -2.90 21.53 -31.03
C LEU A 636 -2.09 20.24 -30.77
N LEU A 637 -1.95 19.83 -29.51
CA LEU A 637 -1.32 18.56 -29.15
C LEU A 637 -2.23 17.39 -29.56
N THR A 638 -3.53 17.46 -29.29
CA THR A 638 -4.51 16.46 -29.75
C THR A 638 -4.45 16.28 -31.27
N GLU A 639 -4.52 17.38 -32.02
CA GLU A 639 -4.43 17.35 -33.49
C GLU A 639 -3.10 16.71 -33.96
N THR A 640 -1.98 17.08 -33.32
CA THR A 640 -0.65 16.56 -33.68
C THR A 640 -0.56 15.05 -33.43
N LEU A 641 -1.01 14.58 -32.26
CA LEU A 641 -0.99 13.15 -31.91
C LEU A 641 -1.83 12.31 -32.88
N GLN A 642 -3.05 12.77 -33.20
CA GLN A 642 -3.92 12.10 -34.17
C GLN A 642 -3.27 12.00 -35.55
N ARG A 643 -2.62 13.07 -36.00
CA ARG A 643 -1.95 13.11 -37.31
C ARG A 643 -0.72 12.21 -37.36
N LEU A 644 0.10 12.21 -36.31
CA LEU A 644 1.25 11.31 -36.22
C LEU A 644 0.79 9.85 -36.19
N ALA A 645 -0.24 9.52 -35.40
CA ALA A 645 -0.78 8.17 -35.32
C ALA A 645 -1.35 7.70 -36.67
N LEU A 646 -2.08 8.56 -37.37
CA LEU A 646 -2.55 8.30 -38.73
C LEU A 646 -1.37 8.11 -39.71
N ALA A 647 -0.34 8.94 -39.63
CA ALA A 647 0.84 8.86 -40.50
C ALA A 647 1.58 7.53 -40.35
N LYS A 648 1.72 7.01 -39.12
CA LYS A 648 2.32 5.69 -38.85
C LYS A 648 1.54 4.54 -39.47
N ARG A 649 0.22 4.67 -39.63
CA ARG A 649 -0.64 3.65 -40.23
C ARG A 649 -0.67 3.70 -41.77
N LEU A 650 -0.29 4.83 -42.39
CA LEU A 650 -0.33 5.01 -43.86
C LEU A 650 0.44 3.94 -44.67
N PRO A 651 1.65 3.49 -44.28
CA PRO A 651 2.38 2.47 -45.03
C PRO A 651 1.65 1.13 -45.12
N GLU A 652 0.88 0.76 -44.10
CA GLU A 652 0.20 -0.53 -43.96
C GLU A 652 -1.13 -0.60 -44.73
N LEU A 653 -1.64 0.55 -45.18
CA LEU A 653 -2.94 0.67 -45.84
C LEU A 653 -2.83 0.51 -47.36
N SER A 654 -3.89 0.00 -47.99
CA SER A 654 -3.99 -0.07 -49.46
C SER A 654 -4.06 1.33 -50.10
N ALA A 655 -3.75 1.44 -51.40
CA ALA A 655 -3.76 2.72 -52.12
C ALA A 655 -5.12 3.46 -52.02
N ALA A 656 -6.24 2.73 -52.10
CA ALA A 656 -7.59 3.30 -51.96
C ALA A 656 -7.88 3.79 -50.53
N GLN A 657 -7.40 3.07 -49.51
CA GLN A 657 -7.53 3.49 -48.10
C GLN A 657 -6.66 4.71 -47.79
N ARG A 658 -5.45 4.78 -48.36
CA ARG A 658 -4.56 5.95 -48.23
C ARG A 658 -5.20 7.22 -48.79
N GLU A 659 -5.82 7.14 -49.96
CA GLU A 659 -6.49 8.28 -50.60
C GLU A 659 -7.71 8.78 -49.79
N SER A 660 -8.47 7.84 -49.21
CA SER A 660 -9.59 8.16 -48.31
C SER A 660 -9.17 8.80 -46.98
N LEU A 661 -8.00 8.44 -46.43
CA LEU A 661 -7.49 8.95 -45.15
C LEU A 661 -6.63 10.22 -45.28
N GLN A 662 -6.08 10.49 -46.46
CA GLN A 662 -5.40 11.75 -46.76
C GLN A 662 -6.36 12.96 -46.78
N SER A 663 -7.64 12.74 -47.09
CA SER A 663 -8.66 13.80 -47.10
C SER A 663 -8.95 14.39 -45.70
N PRO A 664 -9.21 13.60 -44.63
CA PRO A 664 -9.29 14.11 -43.26
C PRO A 664 -8.02 14.85 -42.78
N LEU A 665 -6.84 14.35 -43.16
CA LEU A 665 -5.55 15.01 -42.85
C LEU A 665 -5.43 16.37 -43.55
N ALA A 666 -6.05 16.57 -44.71
CA ALA A 666 -6.08 17.85 -45.42
C ALA A 666 -7.23 18.77 -44.97
N ALA A 667 -8.36 18.22 -44.53
CA ALA A 667 -9.59 18.95 -44.17
C ALA A 667 -9.53 19.69 -42.82
N LEU A 668 -8.57 19.37 -41.96
CA LEU A 668 -8.30 20.11 -40.71
C LEU A 668 -7.58 21.47 -40.95
N ALA A 669 -7.66 22.02 -42.17
CA ALA A 669 -6.89 23.17 -42.63
C ALA A 669 -7.52 24.54 -42.28
N GLU A 670 -6.76 25.23 -41.43
CA GLU A 670 -6.53 26.67 -41.24
C GLU A 670 -7.59 27.60 -40.63
N THR A 671 -7.25 28.07 -39.42
CA THR A 671 -7.04 29.51 -39.12
C THR A 671 -5.87 29.65 -38.13
N GLY A 672 -4.86 30.47 -38.46
CA GLY A 672 -3.77 30.90 -37.55
C GLY A 672 -2.35 30.34 -37.82
N HIS A 673 -1.32 31.20 -37.70
CA HIS A 673 0.10 30.86 -37.94
C HIS A 673 0.67 29.76 -37.03
N GLU A 674 0.10 29.55 -35.85
CA GLU A 674 0.55 28.53 -34.89
C GLU A 674 0.27 27.11 -35.40
N ARG A 675 -0.92 26.89 -36.00
CA ARG A 675 -1.24 25.63 -36.66
C ARG A 675 -0.34 25.40 -37.87
N ALA A 676 -0.13 26.42 -38.72
CA ALA A 676 0.76 26.32 -39.87
C ALA A 676 2.20 25.92 -39.47
N LEU A 677 2.71 26.47 -38.37
CA LEU A 677 4.01 26.08 -37.83
C LEU A 677 4.05 24.63 -37.35
N ALA A 678 3.02 24.17 -36.64
CA ALA A 678 2.94 22.76 -36.24
C ALA A 678 2.98 21.84 -37.47
N ARG A 679 2.22 22.13 -38.52
CA ARG A 679 2.23 21.36 -39.78
C ARG A 679 3.60 21.39 -40.47
N ALA A 680 4.28 22.54 -40.47
CA ALA A 680 5.63 22.65 -40.99
C ALA A 680 6.61 21.74 -40.22
N LEU A 681 6.53 21.73 -38.90
CA LEU A 681 7.36 20.89 -38.03
C LEU A 681 7.04 19.40 -38.16
N GLU A 682 5.77 18.99 -38.24
CA GLU A 682 5.38 17.59 -38.47
C GLU A 682 6.13 16.99 -39.65
N GLY A 683 6.21 17.72 -40.77
CA GLY A 683 6.91 17.27 -41.96
C GLY A 683 8.43 17.09 -41.77
N LEU A 684 9.05 17.72 -40.77
CA LEU A 684 10.46 17.50 -40.43
C LEU A 684 10.67 16.19 -39.65
N TYR A 685 9.68 15.74 -38.88
CA TYR A 685 9.77 14.52 -38.08
C TYR A 685 9.19 13.30 -38.80
N GLU A 686 8.06 13.46 -39.50
CA GLU A 686 7.40 12.43 -40.29
C GLU A 686 7.37 12.79 -41.78
N PRO A 687 8.15 12.09 -42.64
CA PRO A 687 8.22 12.37 -44.07
C PRO A 687 6.85 12.43 -44.77
N GLY A 688 5.91 11.56 -44.37
CA GLY A 688 4.57 11.48 -44.96
C GLY A 688 3.65 12.67 -44.67
N LEU A 689 3.99 13.53 -43.70
CA LEU A 689 3.22 14.74 -43.35
C LEU A 689 3.79 16.03 -43.97
N GLY A 690 4.69 15.90 -44.93
CA GLY A 690 5.45 17.01 -45.45
C GLY A 690 4.68 18.06 -46.25
N SER A 691 4.70 19.32 -45.79
CA SER A 691 4.14 20.46 -46.53
C SER A 691 5.22 21.30 -47.22
N VAL A 692 4.80 22.30 -48.01
CA VAL A 692 5.73 23.29 -48.59
C VAL A 692 6.37 24.14 -47.49
N ASP A 693 5.63 24.44 -46.41
CA ASP A 693 6.17 25.17 -45.26
C ASP A 693 7.19 24.34 -44.48
N SER A 694 7.06 23.01 -44.46
CA SER A 694 8.12 22.13 -43.95
C SER A 694 9.42 22.25 -44.77
N ASP A 695 9.32 22.45 -46.09
CA ASP A 695 10.50 22.65 -46.96
C ASP A 695 11.15 24.01 -46.68
N ARG A 696 10.34 25.05 -46.52
CA ARG A 696 10.81 26.39 -46.13
C ARG A 696 11.48 26.37 -44.76
N LEU A 697 10.88 25.68 -43.78
CA LEU A 697 11.43 25.56 -42.44
C LEU A 697 12.76 24.82 -42.44
N LEU A 698 12.89 23.69 -43.15
CA LEU A 698 14.14 22.96 -43.30
C LEU A 698 15.27 23.87 -43.80
N LEU A 699 15.03 24.60 -44.89
CA LEU A 699 16.02 25.48 -45.50
C LEU A 699 16.36 26.68 -44.60
N ALA A 700 15.35 27.27 -43.95
CA ALA A 700 15.56 28.34 -42.97
C ALA A 700 16.39 27.88 -41.76
N CYS A 701 16.21 26.64 -41.29
CA CYS A 701 17.04 26.06 -40.24
C CYS A 701 18.50 25.89 -40.69
N ILE A 702 18.75 25.34 -41.88
CA ILE A 702 20.13 25.16 -42.39
C ILE A 702 20.84 26.50 -42.58
N GLN A 703 20.14 27.53 -43.06
CA GLN A 703 20.69 28.87 -43.14
C GLN A 703 20.98 29.48 -41.76
N ARG A 704 20.09 29.24 -40.79
CA ARG A 704 20.27 29.69 -39.41
C ARG A 704 21.46 29.03 -38.71
N LEU A 705 21.78 27.78 -39.06
CA LEU A 705 23.00 27.08 -38.64
C LEU A 705 24.27 27.64 -39.29
N GLY A 706 24.14 28.47 -40.34
CA GLY A 706 25.28 28.97 -41.12
C GLY A 706 25.90 27.93 -42.05
N GLU A 707 25.18 26.82 -42.29
CA GLU A 707 25.70 25.67 -43.02
C GLU A 707 25.33 25.68 -44.51
N TRP A 708 24.63 26.72 -45.01
CA TRP A 708 24.23 26.79 -46.42
C TRP A 708 25.39 27.25 -47.33
N PRO A 709 25.73 26.49 -48.39
CA PRO A 709 26.80 26.87 -49.32
C PRO A 709 26.44 28.10 -50.16
N SER A 710 27.30 29.12 -50.16
CA SER A 710 27.06 30.41 -50.85
C SER A 710 27.04 30.29 -52.38
N GLU A 711 27.77 29.33 -52.95
CA GLU A 711 27.82 29.04 -54.39
C GLU A 711 26.69 28.12 -54.91
N PHE A 712 25.70 27.77 -54.08
CA PHE A 712 24.62 26.85 -54.46
C PHE A 712 23.22 27.49 -54.34
N HIS A 713 22.39 27.27 -55.35
CA HIS A 713 21.00 27.70 -55.40
C HIS A 713 20.05 26.51 -55.63
N LEU A 714 19.01 26.42 -54.82
CA LEU A 714 18.02 25.35 -54.87
C LEU A 714 16.65 25.92 -55.23
N GLU A 715 16.01 25.32 -56.23
CA GLU A 715 14.60 25.54 -56.54
C GLU A 715 13.78 24.28 -56.23
N ILE A 716 12.64 24.42 -55.56
CA ILE A 716 11.66 23.35 -55.39
C ILE A 716 10.45 23.70 -56.26
N ARG A 717 10.09 22.83 -57.21
CA ARG A 717 8.99 23.03 -58.18
C ARG A 717 7.93 21.94 -58.11
N ALA A 718 6.69 22.27 -58.41
CA ALA A 718 5.57 21.33 -58.38
C ALA A 718 5.59 20.37 -59.59
N ALA A 719 5.76 19.07 -59.33
CA ALA A 719 5.62 17.91 -60.23
C ALA A 719 6.46 17.88 -61.53
N SER A 720 6.94 19.01 -62.05
CA SER A 720 7.70 19.10 -63.30
C SER A 720 8.67 20.30 -63.30
N PRO A 721 9.72 20.30 -64.16
CA PRO A 721 10.67 21.40 -64.25
C PRO A 721 10.04 22.75 -64.64
N GLY A 722 8.94 22.73 -65.38
CA GLY A 722 8.15 23.93 -65.73
C GLY A 722 7.02 24.24 -64.74
N GLY A 723 6.88 23.45 -63.67
CA GLY A 723 5.84 23.62 -62.67
C GLY A 723 6.03 24.86 -61.80
N GLU A 724 5.00 25.17 -61.01
CA GLU A 724 4.99 26.28 -60.07
C GLU A 724 6.22 26.24 -59.15
N LEU A 725 6.87 27.39 -58.98
CA LEU A 725 7.99 27.54 -58.06
C LEU A 725 7.47 27.62 -56.62
N LEU A 726 7.70 26.57 -55.84
CA LEU A 726 7.22 26.44 -54.46
C LEU A 726 8.16 27.10 -53.46
N VAL A 727 9.47 26.90 -53.63
CA VAL A 727 10.53 27.44 -52.78
C VAL A 727 11.76 27.76 -53.63
N SER A 728 12.43 28.89 -53.35
CA SER A 728 13.70 29.28 -53.94
C SER A 728 14.66 29.69 -52.83
N PHE A 729 15.87 29.13 -52.82
CA PHE A 729 16.81 29.30 -51.71
C PHE A 729 18.27 29.40 -52.15
N GLY A 730 19.04 30.29 -51.52
CA GLY A 730 20.41 30.63 -51.92
C GLY A 730 20.51 31.78 -52.93
N SER A 731 21.72 32.25 -53.21
CA SER A 731 21.94 33.39 -54.11
C SER A 731 21.51 33.08 -55.54
N ALA A 732 20.78 33.98 -56.19
CA ALA A 732 20.44 33.86 -57.61
C ALA A 732 21.69 33.92 -58.54
N GLN A 733 22.82 34.38 -58.02
CA GLN A 733 24.12 34.46 -58.71
C GLN A 733 25.03 33.25 -58.42
N ALA A 734 24.52 32.23 -57.74
CA ALA A 734 25.26 31.01 -57.45
C ALA A 734 25.71 30.29 -58.73
N GLY A 735 26.94 29.78 -58.73
CA GLY A 735 27.52 29.05 -59.88
C GLY A 735 26.95 27.65 -60.08
N GLN A 736 26.30 27.07 -59.07
CA GLN A 736 25.68 25.75 -59.13
C GLN A 736 24.19 25.82 -58.75
N ARG A 737 23.34 25.12 -59.51
CA ARG A 737 21.88 25.13 -59.31
C ARG A 737 21.31 23.71 -59.36
N ALA A 738 20.36 23.40 -58.49
CA ALA A 738 19.60 22.15 -58.52
C ALA A 738 18.10 22.43 -58.40
N VAL A 739 17.30 21.58 -59.05
CA VAL A 739 15.83 21.64 -58.98
C VAL A 739 15.30 20.35 -58.35
N LEU A 740 14.52 20.47 -57.28
CA LEU A 740 13.76 19.38 -56.68
C LEU A 740 12.31 19.44 -57.17
N LEU A 741 11.83 18.37 -57.78
CA LEU A 741 10.45 18.24 -58.22
C LEU A 741 9.63 17.58 -57.11
N LYS A 742 8.68 18.30 -56.53
CA LYS A 742 7.80 17.81 -55.47
C LYS A 742 6.49 17.30 -56.05
N SER A 743 6.15 16.05 -55.76
CA SER A 743 4.88 15.40 -56.11
C SER A 743 4.20 14.84 -54.86
N ASN A 744 2.98 14.29 -55.00
CA ASN A 744 2.31 13.54 -53.92
C ASN A 744 3.03 12.24 -53.55
N GLN A 745 3.90 11.72 -54.43
CA GLN A 745 4.67 10.50 -54.19
C GLN A 745 6.02 10.78 -53.50
N GLY A 746 6.54 12.01 -53.60
CA GLY A 746 7.80 12.45 -52.98
C GLY A 746 8.59 13.40 -53.89
N TYR A 747 9.91 13.46 -53.68
CA TYR A 747 10.83 14.38 -54.33
C TYR A 747 11.71 13.68 -55.38
N GLU A 748 11.84 14.27 -56.56
CA GLU A 748 12.77 13.85 -57.62
C GLU A 748 13.83 14.93 -57.84
N VAL A 749 15.10 14.56 -57.94
CA VAL A 749 16.20 15.50 -58.24
C VAL A 749 16.33 15.67 -59.76
N TYR A 750 16.09 16.88 -60.26
CA TYR A 750 16.21 17.21 -61.68
C TYR A 750 17.56 17.87 -62.00
N ARG A 751 18.32 17.26 -62.92
CA ARG A 751 19.69 17.70 -63.30
C ARG A 751 19.81 18.24 -64.73
N GLY A 752 18.69 18.62 -65.36
CA GLY A 752 18.69 19.26 -66.69
C GLY A 752 18.36 18.33 -67.87
N GLU A 753 18.56 17.01 -67.74
CA GLU A 753 18.19 16.00 -68.74
C GLU A 753 17.22 14.97 -68.12
N ARG A 754 16.15 14.58 -68.86
CA ARG A 754 15.14 13.61 -68.39
C ARG A 754 14.97 12.39 -69.33
N PRO A 755 16.01 11.55 -69.51
CA PRO A 755 15.87 10.33 -70.31
C PRO A 755 15.02 9.25 -69.62
N ALA A 756 14.96 9.22 -68.27
CA ALA A 756 14.09 8.37 -67.45
C ALA A 756 13.80 9.05 -66.09
N ALA A 757 12.75 8.64 -65.38
CA ALA A 757 12.43 9.15 -64.04
C ALA A 757 13.52 8.76 -63.03
N GLY A 758 14.02 9.73 -62.27
CA GLY A 758 15.04 9.53 -61.24
C GLY A 758 14.53 8.80 -60.00
N PRO A 759 15.42 8.47 -59.05
CA PRO A 759 15.02 7.90 -57.77
C PRO A 759 14.12 8.90 -57.03
N LEU A 760 12.98 8.40 -56.55
CA LEU A 760 12.02 9.19 -55.80
C LEU A 760 12.31 9.07 -54.30
N PHE A 761 12.48 10.21 -53.64
CA PHE A 761 12.76 10.31 -52.22
C PHE A 761 11.49 10.72 -51.48
N THR A 762 10.97 9.85 -50.61
CA THR A 762 9.87 10.19 -49.71
C THR A 762 10.33 11.11 -48.56
N ASP A 763 11.62 11.06 -48.22
CA ASP A 763 12.25 11.84 -47.17
C ASP A 763 12.95 13.10 -47.73
N ARG A 764 12.50 14.28 -47.27
CA ARG A 764 13.03 15.61 -47.64
C ARG A 764 14.53 15.75 -47.37
N TYR A 765 15.04 15.15 -46.30
CA TYR A 765 16.45 15.28 -45.92
C TYR A 765 17.30 14.54 -46.94
N ARG A 766 16.89 13.33 -47.31
CA ARG A 766 17.54 12.54 -48.36
C ARG A 766 17.41 13.20 -49.73
N ALA A 767 16.26 13.78 -50.05
CA ALA A 767 16.06 14.52 -51.29
C ALA A 767 17.01 15.72 -51.39
N LEU A 768 17.10 16.53 -50.34
CA LEU A 768 18.02 17.66 -50.25
C LEU A 768 19.49 17.19 -50.33
N TYR A 769 19.84 16.15 -49.57
CA TYR A 769 21.19 15.59 -49.52
C TYR A 769 21.64 14.97 -50.87
N ALA A 770 20.69 14.50 -51.68
CA ALA A 770 20.92 14.00 -53.04
C ALA A 770 20.96 15.11 -54.11
N ALA A 771 20.27 16.23 -53.86
CA ALA A 771 20.29 17.41 -54.74
C ALA A 771 21.60 18.20 -54.64
N VAL A 772 22.20 18.24 -53.45
CA VAL A 772 23.44 19.01 -53.22
C VAL A 772 24.69 18.17 -53.53
N PRO A 773 25.63 18.68 -54.35
CA PRO A 773 26.86 17.96 -54.68
C PRO A 773 27.69 17.58 -53.45
N PRO A 774 28.34 16.39 -53.43
CA PRO A 774 29.11 15.92 -52.28
C PRO A 774 30.19 16.87 -51.76
N ALA A 775 30.80 17.67 -52.63
CA ALA A 775 31.82 18.64 -52.25
C ALA A 775 31.26 19.81 -51.40
N LEU A 776 29.99 20.17 -51.61
CA LEU A 776 29.36 21.33 -50.95
C LEU A 776 28.63 20.98 -49.65
N ARG A 777 28.44 19.69 -49.37
CA ARG A 777 27.75 19.19 -48.16
C ARG A 777 28.70 18.74 -47.04
N GLN A 778 30.01 18.99 -47.16
CA GLN A 778 30.99 18.70 -46.10
C GLN A 778 30.57 19.23 -44.70
N PRO A 779 30.03 20.46 -44.55
CA PRO A 779 29.56 20.97 -43.25
C PRO A 779 28.32 20.23 -42.70
N TRP A 780 27.59 19.52 -43.56
CA TRP A 780 26.35 18.81 -43.19
C TRP A 780 26.62 17.43 -42.59
N GLY A 781 27.82 16.88 -42.71
CA GLY A 781 28.11 15.52 -42.26
C GLY A 781 27.19 14.48 -42.90
N GLU A 782 26.83 13.44 -42.15
CA GLU A 782 25.83 12.45 -42.56
C GLU A 782 24.41 13.02 -42.55
N VAL A 783 23.52 12.48 -43.39
CA VAL A 783 22.13 12.99 -43.53
C VAL A 783 21.36 12.97 -42.22
N ASP A 784 21.60 11.97 -41.37
CA ASP A 784 20.91 11.83 -40.08
C ASP A 784 21.47 12.81 -39.03
N ALA A 785 22.77 13.13 -39.08
CA ALA A 785 23.37 14.18 -38.24
C ALA A 785 22.87 15.59 -38.63
N LEU A 786 22.63 15.86 -39.91
CA LEU A 786 21.95 17.08 -40.35
C LEU A 786 20.50 17.11 -39.85
N ARG A 787 19.78 15.98 -39.95
CA ARG A 787 18.40 15.85 -39.48
C ARG A 787 18.28 16.22 -38.01
N GLU A 788 19.10 15.61 -37.15
CA GLU A 788 19.09 15.85 -35.71
C GLU A 788 19.34 17.33 -35.38
N ARG A 789 20.37 17.96 -35.96
CA ARG A 789 20.67 19.38 -35.72
C ARG A 789 19.55 20.31 -36.18
N VAL A 790 18.96 20.03 -37.35
CA VAL A 790 17.82 20.81 -37.86
C VAL A 790 16.61 20.67 -36.94
N GLN A 791 16.24 19.45 -36.56
CA GLN A 791 15.10 19.19 -35.67
C GLN A 791 15.32 19.84 -34.29
N GLN A 792 16.53 19.75 -33.73
CA GLN A 792 16.90 20.38 -32.47
C GLN A 792 16.74 21.90 -32.53
N LEU A 793 17.26 22.54 -33.59
CA LEU A 793 17.13 23.99 -33.77
C LEU A 793 15.67 24.41 -34.02
N ALA A 794 14.95 23.64 -34.83
CA ALA A 794 13.55 23.90 -35.16
C ALA A 794 12.69 23.91 -33.88
N GLY A 795 12.91 22.94 -32.98
CA GLY A 795 12.27 22.90 -31.67
C GLY A 795 12.71 24.03 -30.73
N ALA A 796 14.02 24.26 -30.58
CA ALA A 796 14.56 25.24 -29.64
C ALA A 796 14.18 26.70 -29.97
N GLU A 797 14.10 27.05 -31.26
CA GLU A 797 13.71 28.38 -31.73
C GLU A 797 12.24 28.47 -32.18
N ARG A 798 11.34 27.57 -31.73
CA ARG A 798 9.94 27.47 -32.18
C ARG A 798 9.24 28.84 -32.32
N SER A 799 9.32 29.68 -31.29
CA SER A 799 8.67 31.00 -31.23
C SER A 799 9.23 32.05 -32.20
N ARG A 800 10.40 31.79 -32.83
CA ARG A 800 11.06 32.70 -33.78
C ARG A 800 10.71 32.38 -35.24
N TRP A 801 10.24 31.17 -35.54
CA TRP A 801 9.96 30.77 -36.91
C TRP A 801 8.79 31.49 -37.58
N PRO A 802 7.67 31.83 -36.90
CA PRO A 802 6.56 32.49 -37.56
C PRO A 802 6.96 33.82 -38.22
N SER A 803 7.72 34.65 -37.52
CA SER A 803 8.20 35.92 -38.07
C SER A 803 9.21 35.77 -39.20
N ARG A 804 9.98 34.68 -39.23
CA ARG A 804 10.94 34.36 -40.31
C ARG A 804 10.29 33.77 -41.54
N LEU A 805 9.26 32.93 -41.36
CA LEU A 805 8.58 32.24 -42.47
C LEU A 805 7.50 33.10 -43.12
N TRP A 806 6.75 33.87 -42.32
CA TRP A 806 5.56 34.61 -42.79
C TRP A 806 5.60 36.12 -42.46
N GLY A 807 6.72 36.64 -41.95
CA GLY A 807 6.95 38.07 -41.73
C GLY A 807 6.54 38.60 -40.34
N PRO A 808 6.86 39.87 -40.01
CA PRO A 808 6.78 40.40 -38.64
C PRO A 808 5.37 40.44 -38.04
N THR A 809 4.33 40.47 -38.87
CA THR A 809 2.92 40.42 -38.43
C THR A 809 2.48 39.02 -38.02
N ALA A 810 3.24 37.96 -38.33
CA ALA A 810 2.91 36.59 -37.96
C ALA A 810 3.06 36.32 -36.45
N ASN A 811 3.85 37.14 -35.74
CA ASN A 811 3.95 37.10 -34.28
C ASN A 811 2.85 37.90 -33.57
N ARG A 812 1.94 38.58 -34.30
CA ARG A 812 0.81 39.28 -33.66
C ARG A 812 -0.16 38.23 -33.12
N THR A 813 -0.14 38.06 -31.81
CA THR A 813 -1.20 37.38 -31.07
C THR A 813 -2.50 38.15 -31.32
N THR A 814 -3.39 37.60 -32.14
CA THR A 814 -4.76 38.10 -32.23
C THR A 814 -5.40 38.08 -30.85
N PRO A 815 -6.26 39.06 -30.49
CA PRO A 815 -6.87 39.13 -29.17
C PRO A 815 -7.60 37.83 -28.84
N ARG A 816 -7.39 37.36 -27.61
CA ARG A 816 -7.85 36.10 -27.05
C ARG A 816 -9.34 35.84 -27.30
N PHE A 817 -9.67 34.98 -28.26
CA PHE A 817 -10.76 34.03 -28.06
C PHE A 817 -10.23 33.00 -27.06
N ARG A 818 -10.40 33.26 -25.76
CA ARG A 818 -10.22 32.22 -24.75
C ARG A 818 -11.31 31.16 -25.02
N LEU A 819 -10.93 29.89 -25.03
CA LEU A 819 -11.91 28.83 -24.80
C LEU A 819 -12.60 29.13 -23.46
N LEU A 820 -13.91 28.85 -23.36
CA LEU A 820 -14.69 29.07 -22.15
C LEU A 820 -13.95 28.42 -20.95
N GLY A 821 -13.42 29.23 -20.02
CA GLY A 821 -12.72 28.75 -18.82
C GLY A 821 -11.21 28.45 -18.93
N GLY A 822 -10.42 29.15 -19.77
CA GLY A 822 -8.96 28.95 -19.80
C GLY A 822 -8.11 30.20 -19.99
N ALA A 823 -7.54 30.74 -18.91
CA ALA A 823 -6.20 31.31 -19.00
C ALA A 823 -5.19 30.18 -19.26
N PRO A 824 -4.03 30.44 -19.88
CA PRO A 824 -2.94 29.47 -19.83
C PRO A 824 -2.63 29.20 -18.36
N LEU A 825 -2.65 27.93 -17.94
CA LEU A 825 -2.08 27.56 -16.65
C LEU A 825 -0.59 27.87 -16.76
N GLU A 826 -0.10 28.77 -15.92
CA GLU A 826 1.34 29.00 -15.82
C GLU A 826 2.02 27.68 -15.42
N PRO A 827 3.18 27.36 -16.02
CA PRO A 827 3.89 26.13 -15.72
C PRO A 827 4.20 26.07 -14.22
N LEU A 828 3.89 24.92 -13.61
CA LEU A 828 4.23 24.67 -12.22
C LEU A 828 5.76 24.62 -12.06
N PRO A 829 6.29 24.96 -10.87
CA PRO A 829 7.72 24.82 -10.61
C PRO A 829 8.18 23.38 -10.88
N PRO A 830 9.39 23.18 -11.43
CA PRO A 830 9.88 21.86 -11.81
C PRO A 830 9.93 20.93 -10.60
N PRO A 831 9.70 19.62 -10.80
CA PRO A 831 9.82 18.64 -9.72
C PRO A 831 11.26 18.64 -9.18
N SER A 832 11.40 18.79 -7.86
CA SER A 832 12.64 18.43 -7.16
C SER A 832 12.90 16.90 -7.32
N PRO A 833 14.15 16.42 -7.22
CA PRO A 833 14.46 14.99 -7.38
C PRO A 833 14.20 14.12 -6.14
N PHE A 834 13.79 14.70 -5.00
CA PHE A 834 13.61 13.97 -3.74
C PHE A 834 12.13 13.61 -3.49
N PHE A 835 11.58 12.60 -4.16
CA PHE A 835 10.19 12.18 -3.92
C PHE A 835 10.03 10.68 -3.83
N ASN A 836 10.32 10.16 -2.63
CA ASN A 836 9.86 8.87 -2.14
C ASN A 836 9.43 9.00 -0.67
N ASP A 837 8.96 10.18 -0.22
CA ASP A 837 8.46 10.39 1.14
C ASP A 837 6.93 10.62 1.10
N SER A 838 6.20 9.85 1.89
CA SER A 838 4.73 9.81 2.00
C SER A 838 4.11 11.18 2.33
N VAL A 839 4.66 11.92 3.28
CA VAL A 839 4.14 13.24 3.71
C VAL A 839 4.30 14.30 2.60
N PRO A 840 5.49 14.53 2.01
CA PRO A 840 5.65 15.39 0.85
C PRO A 840 4.80 14.97 -0.37
N ALA A 841 4.68 13.66 -0.63
CA ALA A 841 3.85 13.15 -1.72
C ALA A 841 2.35 13.46 -1.50
N ARG A 842 1.84 13.27 -0.29
CA ARG A 842 0.47 13.65 0.11
C ARG A 842 0.23 15.15 0.03
N LEU A 843 1.16 15.96 0.55
CA LEU A 843 1.10 17.43 0.44
C LEU A 843 1.02 17.91 -1.00
N ARG A 844 1.74 17.27 -1.93
CA ARG A 844 1.72 17.63 -3.35
C ARG A 844 0.44 17.22 -4.08
N ARG A 845 -0.25 16.18 -3.61
CA ARG A 845 -1.58 15.85 -4.11
C ARG A 845 -2.61 16.91 -3.70
N LEU A 846 -2.50 17.43 -2.47
CA LEU A 846 -3.30 18.55 -1.98
C LEU A 846 -2.93 19.86 -2.69
N TYR A 847 -1.64 20.20 -2.72
CA TYR A 847 -1.09 21.47 -3.20
C TYR A 847 0.02 21.22 -4.23
N PRO A 848 -0.32 21.05 -5.52
CA PRO A 848 0.66 20.69 -6.54
C PRO A 848 1.80 21.69 -6.77
N ALA A 849 1.58 22.97 -6.45
CA ALA A 849 2.57 24.04 -6.56
C ALA A 849 3.50 24.17 -5.33
N ILE A 850 3.33 23.35 -4.30
CA ILE A 850 4.07 23.49 -3.03
C ILE A 850 5.58 23.24 -3.23
N THR A 851 6.40 24.16 -2.72
CA THR A 851 7.87 24.04 -2.79
C THR A 851 8.43 23.20 -1.64
N PRO A 852 9.63 22.60 -1.78
CA PRO A 852 10.27 21.86 -0.70
C PRO A 852 10.44 22.68 0.58
N GLU A 853 10.78 23.97 0.45
CA GLU A 853 10.95 24.88 1.59
C GLU A 853 9.62 25.11 2.32
N GLN A 854 8.51 25.19 1.58
CA GLN A 854 7.17 25.30 2.17
C GLN A 854 6.75 24.01 2.87
N VAL A 855 7.11 22.84 2.32
CA VAL A 855 6.88 21.54 2.97
C VAL A 855 7.64 21.46 4.30
N ASP A 856 8.92 21.84 4.30
CA ASP A 856 9.76 21.83 5.50
C ASP A 856 9.26 22.83 6.55
N GLN A 857 8.82 24.01 6.11
CA GLN A 857 8.23 25.01 6.97
C GLN A 857 6.93 24.51 7.63
N LEU A 858 6.00 23.95 6.85
CA LEU A 858 4.75 23.37 7.38
C LEU A 858 5.03 22.26 8.38
N ARG A 859 5.95 21.35 8.06
CA ARG A 859 6.35 20.26 8.96
C ARG A 859 6.92 20.82 10.27
N SER A 860 7.75 21.85 10.20
CA SER A 860 8.32 22.52 11.37
C SER A 860 7.25 23.25 12.19
N ASP A 861 6.27 23.87 11.54
CA ASP A 861 5.13 24.52 12.19
C ASP A 861 4.26 23.50 12.95
N TRP A 862 3.93 22.37 12.34
CA TRP A 862 3.18 21.30 12.98
C TRP A 862 3.92 20.71 14.18
N GLN A 863 5.22 20.45 14.03
CA GLN A 863 6.07 19.98 15.13
C GLN A 863 6.12 20.97 16.30
N ARG A 864 6.29 22.27 16.02
CA ARG A 864 6.26 23.31 17.06
C ARG A 864 4.91 23.40 17.78
N ALA A 865 3.82 23.10 17.07
CA ALA A 865 2.49 23.03 17.64
C ALA A 865 2.17 21.68 18.33
N MET A 866 3.14 20.76 18.41
CA MET A 866 2.98 19.38 18.91
C MET A 866 1.85 18.61 18.19
N ARG A 867 1.69 18.85 16.89
CA ARG A 867 0.71 18.17 16.04
C ARG A 867 1.40 17.19 15.10
N SER A 868 0.80 16.00 14.92
CA SER A 868 1.34 15.00 14.00
C SER A 868 1.07 15.42 12.53
N PRO A 869 2.07 15.32 11.63
CA PRO A 869 1.88 15.58 10.21
C PRO A 869 0.73 14.76 9.60
N GLU A 870 0.53 13.53 10.07
CA GLU A 870 -0.50 12.62 9.58
C GLU A 870 -1.91 13.14 9.87
N LEU A 871 -2.14 13.65 11.08
CA LEU A 871 -3.44 14.20 11.48
C LEU A 871 -3.76 15.47 10.69
N GLU A 872 -2.79 16.37 10.57
CA GLU A 872 -2.94 17.62 9.82
C GLU A 872 -3.19 17.38 8.32
N LEU A 873 -2.55 16.36 7.75
CA LEU A 873 -2.84 15.89 6.39
C LEU A 873 -4.24 15.31 6.28
N GLY A 874 -4.62 14.41 7.19
CA GLY A 874 -5.94 13.78 7.19
C GLY A 874 -7.07 14.80 7.27
N ILE A 875 -6.92 15.87 8.06
CA ILE A 875 -7.88 16.98 8.13
C ILE A 875 -8.03 17.66 6.76
N ARG A 876 -6.91 17.94 6.07
CA ARG A 876 -6.92 18.63 4.76
C ARG A 876 -7.45 17.74 3.64
N GLU A 877 -7.09 16.46 3.64
CA GLU A 877 -7.61 15.46 2.69
C GLU A 877 -9.11 15.29 2.85
N THR A 878 -9.60 15.20 4.10
CA THR A 878 -11.03 15.15 4.40
C THR A 878 -11.74 16.41 3.90
N ALA A 879 -11.16 17.60 4.14
CA ALA A 879 -11.72 18.85 3.66
C ALA A 879 -11.81 18.90 2.12
N LEU A 880 -10.78 18.43 1.41
CA LEU A 880 -10.78 18.34 -0.06
C LEU A 880 -11.85 17.36 -0.56
N GLN A 881 -11.98 16.19 0.07
CA GLN A 881 -13.00 15.20 -0.31
C GLN A 881 -14.43 15.72 -0.09
N GLN A 882 -14.67 16.41 1.03
CA GLN A 882 -15.94 17.09 1.29
C GLN A 882 -16.21 18.14 0.21
N LEU A 883 -15.23 19.00 -0.09
CA LEU A 883 -15.35 20.03 -1.12
C LEU A 883 -15.72 19.44 -2.49
N ARG A 884 -15.05 18.37 -2.91
CA ARG A 884 -15.34 17.66 -4.17
C ARG A 884 -16.79 17.16 -4.21
N THR A 885 -17.20 16.44 -3.17
CA THR A 885 -18.56 15.89 -3.07
C THR A 885 -19.61 16.98 -3.17
N TYR A 886 -19.44 18.10 -2.46
CA TYR A 886 -20.34 19.24 -2.53
C TYR A 886 -20.37 19.90 -3.92
N LEU A 887 -19.21 20.13 -4.53
CA LEU A 887 -19.13 20.76 -5.85
C LEU A 887 -19.70 19.88 -6.97
N GLU A 888 -19.59 18.56 -6.85
CA GLU A 888 -20.22 17.60 -7.76
C GLU A 888 -21.75 17.62 -7.62
N GLN A 889 -22.25 17.63 -6.38
CA GLN A 889 -23.68 17.78 -6.08
C GLN A 889 -24.24 19.12 -6.57
N TRP A 890 -23.53 20.23 -6.35
CA TRP A 890 -23.93 21.56 -6.83
C TRP A 890 -23.94 21.62 -8.36
N ALA A 891 -22.95 20.98 -8.99
CA ALA A 891 -22.87 20.91 -10.43
C ALA A 891 -24.04 20.10 -11.03
N ALA A 892 -24.46 19.00 -10.42
CA ALA A 892 -25.65 18.21 -10.80
C ALA A 892 -25.79 17.96 -12.33
N GLY A 893 -24.68 17.77 -13.05
CA GLY A 893 -24.67 17.58 -14.51
C GLY A 893 -24.80 18.87 -15.36
N VAL A 894 -24.84 20.05 -14.74
CA VAL A 894 -24.84 21.35 -15.40
C VAL A 894 -23.42 21.71 -15.85
N ALA A 895 -23.16 21.66 -17.15
CA ALA A 895 -21.81 21.86 -17.73
C ALA A 895 -21.11 23.17 -17.32
N ARG A 896 -21.86 24.28 -17.16
CA ARG A 896 -21.28 25.55 -16.68
C ARG A 896 -20.81 25.48 -15.23
N ARG A 897 -21.58 24.81 -14.36
CA ARG A 897 -21.21 24.60 -12.95
C ARG A 897 -20.06 23.63 -12.83
N GLN A 898 -20.02 22.56 -13.64
CA GLN A 898 -18.88 21.64 -13.69
C GLN A 898 -17.56 22.37 -13.96
N ARG A 899 -17.54 23.28 -14.95
CA ARG A 899 -16.36 24.10 -15.24
C ARG A 899 -15.99 25.03 -14.08
N ALA A 900 -16.98 25.63 -13.41
CA ALA A 900 -16.76 26.45 -12.23
C ALA A 900 -16.22 25.63 -11.03
N SER A 901 -16.74 24.42 -10.82
CA SER A 901 -16.26 23.47 -9.80
C SER A 901 -14.78 23.15 -10.01
N THR A 902 -14.36 22.90 -11.25
CA THR A 902 -12.93 22.68 -11.59
C THR A 902 -12.08 23.90 -11.25
N ALA A 903 -12.54 25.11 -11.61
CA ALA A 903 -11.82 26.35 -11.29
C ALA A 903 -11.68 26.60 -9.77
N LEU A 904 -12.75 26.35 -9.01
CA LEU A 904 -12.75 26.46 -7.54
C LEU A 904 -11.82 25.44 -6.89
N LEU A 905 -11.87 24.18 -7.32
CA LEU A 905 -10.95 23.14 -6.83
C LEU A 905 -9.50 23.52 -7.12
N ASN A 906 -9.21 24.04 -8.31
CA ASN A 906 -7.87 24.45 -8.68
C ASN A 906 -7.38 25.67 -7.88
N SER A 907 -8.26 26.64 -7.62
CA SER A 907 -7.93 27.79 -6.76
C SER A 907 -7.66 27.35 -5.32
N TRP A 908 -8.51 26.49 -4.75
CA TRP A 908 -8.34 25.90 -3.41
C TRP A 908 -7.02 25.14 -3.28
N ARG A 909 -6.62 24.39 -4.32
CA ARG A 909 -5.36 23.63 -4.38
C ARG A 909 -4.13 24.48 -4.71
N TYR A 910 -4.26 25.81 -4.79
CA TYR A 910 -3.19 26.73 -5.22
C TYR A 910 -2.64 26.48 -6.63
N ASN A 911 -3.44 25.86 -7.51
CA ASN A 911 -3.08 25.65 -8.92
C ASN A 911 -3.42 26.84 -9.81
N SER A 912 -4.21 27.79 -9.31
CA SER A 912 -4.63 28.97 -10.06
C SER A 912 -3.78 30.18 -9.67
N ILE A 913 -2.71 30.42 -10.44
CA ILE A 913 -1.74 31.49 -10.23
C ILE A 913 -1.68 32.35 -11.49
N LEU A 914 -1.80 33.67 -11.32
CA LEU A 914 -1.66 34.65 -12.38
C LEU A 914 -0.29 35.35 -12.30
N ARG A 915 0.43 35.38 -13.43
CA ARG A 915 1.62 36.22 -13.59
C ARG A 915 1.25 37.61 -14.11
N LEU A 916 1.51 38.62 -13.31
CA LEU A 916 1.31 40.02 -13.66
C LEU A 916 2.44 40.53 -14.59
N PRO A 917 2.22 41.62 -15.35
CA PRO A 917 3.24 42.18 -16.26
C PRO A 917 4.54 42.61 -15.56
N ASN A 918 4.48 42.93 -14.26
CA ASN A 918 5.62 43.24 -13.41
C ASN A 918 6.41 41.98 -12.98
N GLY A 919 5.95 40.79 -13.36
CA GLY A 919 6.54 39.50 -13.00
C GLY A 919 6.03 38.89 -11.70
N GLU A 920 5.15 39.58 -10.96
CA GLU A 920 4.57 39.11 -9.70
C GLU A 920 3.59 37.95 -9.95
N LEU A 921 3.61 36.94 -9.09
CA LEU A 921 2.69 35.79 -9.12
C LEU A 921 1.65 35.96 -8.02
N ILE A 922 0.36 36.04 -8.40
CA ILE A 922 -0.75 36.18 -7.44
C ILE A 922 -1.73 35.02 -7.56
N PRO A 923 -2.23 34.45 -6.45
CA PRO A 923 -3.32 33.47 -6.50
C PRO A 923 -4.61 34.12 -7.01
N ASN A 924 -5.28 33.45 -7.94
CA ASN A 924 -6.53 33.95 -8.53
C ASN A 924 -7.64 32.88 -8.54
N LEU A 925 -8.87 33.34 -8.73
CA LEU A 925 -10.04 32.52 -9.02
C LEU A 925 -10.64 33.02 -10.34
N ASP A 926 -10.38 32.29 -11.43
CA ASP A 926 -10.87 32.61 -12.78
C ASP A 926 -12.18 31.86 -13.06
N LEU A 927 -13.29 32.59 -13.01
CA LEU A 927 -14.63 32.13 -13.37
C LEU A 927 -15.14 32.84 -14.64
N ALA A 928 -14.23 33.39 -15.45
CA ALA A 928 -14.57 34.18 -16.62
C ALA A 928 -15.11 33.33 -17.76
N GLY A 929 -16.14 33.84 -18.44
CA GLY A 929 -16.71 33.25 -19.65
C GLY A 929 -17.23 31.83 -19.44
N LEU A 930 -17.78 31.53 -18.26
CA LEU A 930 -18.38 30.22 -17.96
C LEU A 930 -19.89 30.18 -18.26
N ALA A 931 -20.47 31.34 -18.59
CA ALA A 931 -21.91 31.58 -18.74
C ALA A 931 -22.69 31.35 -17.44
N LEU A 932 -22.10 31.73 -16.30
CA LEU A 932 -22.72 31.67 -14.98
C LEU A 932 -23.81 32.73 -14.83
N ASP A 933 -24.90 32.38 -14.17
CA ASP A 933 -26.02 33.28 -13.83
C ASP A 933 -26.03 33.64 -12.32
N ASN A 934 -26.93 34.54 -11.90
CA ASN A 934 -27.04 34.97 -10.50
C ASN A 934 -27.41 33.82 -9.56
N LEU A 935 -28.24 32.87 -10.01
CA LEU A 935 -28.64 31.72 -9.21
C LEU A 935 -27.45 30.78 -8.99
N ASP A 936 -26.59 30.62 -9.98
CA ASP A 936 -25.35 29.85 -9.86
C ASP A 936 -24.46 30.43 -8.76
N LEU A 937 -24.21 31.74 -8.72
CA LEU A 937 -23.40 32.35 -7.64
C LEU A 937 -24.11 32.34 -6.28
N ALA A 938 -25.44 32.54 -6.25
CA ALA A 938 -26.21 32.55 -5.01
C ALA A 938 -26.29 31.17 -4.35
N THR A 939 -26.26 30.11 -5.15
CA THR A 939 -26.29 28.71 -4.67
C THR A 939 -24.91 28.09 -4.54
N LEU A 940 -23.85 28.75 -4.98
CA LEU A 940 -22.49 28.26 -4.83
C LEU A 940 -22.06 28.35 -3.36
N PRO A 941 -21.73 27.24 -2.70
CA PRO A 941 -21.11 27.29 -1.38
C PRO A 941 -19.67 27.75 -1.53
N MET A 942 -19.31 28.87 -0.89
CA MET A 942 -17.92 29.33 -0.82
C MET A 942 -17.16 28.49 0.22
N PRO A 943 -16.19 27.66 -0.18
CA PRO A 943 -15.49 26.78 0.75
C PRO A 943 -14.48 27.54 1.63
N ASN A 944 -14.21 27.00 2.82
CA ASN A 944 -13.03 27.40 3.60
C ASN A 944 -11.75 27.04 2.80
N GLY A 945 -10.66 27.79 2.98
CA GLY A 945 -9.42 27.52 2.24
C GLY A 945 -9.25 28.32 0.95
N LEU A 946 -10.06 29.37 0.74
CA LEU A 946 -9.88 30.36 -0.36
C LEU A 946 -9.35 31.71 0.15
N GLU A 947 -8.87 31.77 1.39
CA GLU A 947 -8.44 33.02 2.01
C GLU A 947 -7.22 33.63 1.30
N HIS A 948 -6.47 32.83 0.54
CA HIS A 948 -5.30 33.27 -0.23
C HIS A 948 -5.62 33.94 -1.56
N VAL A 949 -6.87 33.89 -2.03
CA VAL A 949 -7.25 34.45 -3.34
C VAL A 949 -7.12 35.96 -3.32
N VAL A 950 -6.33 36.51 -4.25
CA VAL A 950 -6.06 37.95 -4.38
C VAL A 950 -6.86 38.58 -5.53
N GLU A 951 -7.15 37.82 -6.58
CA GLU A 951 -7.96 38.26 -7.73
C GLU A 951 -9.13 37.31 -8.01
N LEU A 952 -10.31 37.88 -8.25
CA LEU A 952 -11.51 37.18 -8.75
C LEU A 952 -11.88 37.73 -10.13
N ASP A 953 -11.88 36.86 -11.14
CA ASP A 953 -12.31 37.20 -12.50
C ASP A 953 -13.66 36.56 -12.82
N LEU A 954 -14.69 37.39 -13.00
CA LEU A 954 -16.03 36.99 -13.40
C LEU A 954 -16.37 37.47 -14.81
N GLY A 955 -15.39 38.01 -15.55
CA GLY A 955 -15.63 38.67 -16.83
C GLY A 955 -16.25 37.77 -17.90
N GLY A 956 -17.09 38.32 -18.78
CA GLY A 956 -17.70 37.58 -19.89
C GLY A 956 -18.88 36.69 -19.52
N ASN A 957 -19.33 36.72 -18.25
CA ASN A 957 -20.61 36.13 -17.84
C ASN A 957 -21.73 37.15 -18.06
N SER A 958 -22.27 37.21 -19.28
CA SER A 958 -23.32 38.19 -19.63
C SER A 958 -24.60 38.17 -18.79
N PRO A 959 -25.09 37.03 -18.25
CA PRO A 959 -26.29 37.02 -17.41
C PRO A 959 -26.03 37.36 -15.94
N LEU A 960 -24.76 37.60 -15.56
CA LEU A 960 -24.39 37.88 -14.19
C LEU A 960 -24.50 39.38 -13.88
N SER A 961 -25.35 39.74 -12.92
CA SER A 961 -25.60 41.13 -12.51
C SER A 961 -25.52 41.35 -10.99
N GLU A 962 -25.42 40.29 -10.20
CA GLU A 962 -25.37 40.34 -8.74
C GLU A 962 -24.24 39.45 -8.21
N LEU A 963 -23.57 39.90 -7.15
CA LEU A 963 -22.55 39.14 -6.42
C LEU A 963 -23.00 39.00 -4.95
N PRO A 964 -23.19 37.79 -4.42
CA PRO A 964 -23.66 37.62 -3.05
C PRO A 964 -22.65 38.14 -2.01
N ALA A 965 -23.12 38.88 -1.00
CA ALA A 965 -22.26 39.54 -0.01
C ALA A 965 -21.34 38.57 0.77
N HIS A 966 -21.77 37.33 1.00
CA HIS A 966 -20.99 36.31 1.72
C HIS A 966 -19.70 35.90 1.00
N TRP A 967 -19.53 36.22 -0.28
CA TRP A 967 -18.27 35.98 -1.00
C TRP A 967 -17.12 36.80 -0.44
N PHE A 968 -17.39 38.05 -0.05
CA PHE A 968 -16.36 38.94 0.51
C PHE A 968 -15.89 38.48 1.89
N GLU A 969 -16.77 37.85 2.68
CA GLU A 969 -16.41 37.24 3.96
C GLU A 969 -15.44 36.06 3.79
N ARG A 970 -15.54 35.34 2.66
CA ARG A 970 -14.74 34.14 2.36
C ARG A 970 -13.47 34.42 1.56
N LEU A 971 -13.33 35.63 1.04
CA LEU A 971 -12.16 36.09 0.28
C LEU A 971 -11.54 37.33 0.95
N PRO A 972 -11.08 37.24 2.21
CA PRO A 972 -10.62 38.39 2.99
C PRO A 972 -9.40 39.11 2.41
N ASN A 973 -8.62 38.45 1.55
CA ASN A 973 -7.43 39.03 0.89
C ASN A 973 -7.70 39.49 -0.56
N LEU A 974 -8.95 39.52 -1.00
CA LEU A 974 -9.31 39.96 -2.35
C LEU A 974 -8.93 41.44 -2.56
N ARG A 975 -8.09 41.71 -3.56
CA ARG A 975 -7.65 43.07 -3.94
C ARG A 975 -8.11 43.48 -5.34
N ARG A 976 -8.47 42.51 -6.18
CA ARG A 976 -8.77 42.72 -7.60
C ARG A 976 -10.04 41.97 -7.98
N LEU A 977 -11.02 42.68 -8.55
CA LEU A 977 -12.28 42.11 -9.03
C LEU A 977 -12.50 42.52 -10.49
N ILE A 978 -12.63 41.55 -11.38
CA ILE A 978 -12.84 41.78 -12.82
C ILE A 978 -14.27 41.40 -13.19
N LEU A 979 -15.06 42.40 -13.62
CA LEU A 979 -16.48 42.24 -13.99
C LEU A 979 -16.76 42.60 -15.47
N GLY A 980 -15.73 42.67 -16.30
CA GLY A 980 -15.87 43.12 -17.68
C GLY A 980 -16.83 42.25 -18.49
N ARG A 981 -17.73 42.84 -19.30
CA ARG A 981 -18.76 42.12 -20.09
C ARG A 981 -19.76 41.31 -19.23
N CYS A 982 -20.05 41.77 -18.02
CA CYS A 982 -21.17 41.32 -17.18
C CYS A 982 -22.30 42.36 -17.16
N GLY A 983 -23.43 42.04 -16.52
CA GLY A 983 -24.63 42.87 -16.42
C GLY A 983 -24.76 43.69 -15.13
N PHE A 984 -23.67 43.99 -14.42
CA PHE A 984 -23.71 44.77 -13.18
C PHE A 984 -24.06 46.24 -13.44
N GLU A 985 -25.13 46.74 -12.80
CA GLU A 985 -25.52 48.15 -12.86
C GLU A 985 -24.85 49.01 -11.78
N ARG A 986 -24.30 48.36 -10.74
CA ARG A 986 -23.59 48.99 -9.62
C ARG A 986 -22.38 48.16 -9.25
N LEU A 987 -21.38 48.80 -8.66
CA LEU A 987 -20.25 48.07 -8.07
C LEU A 987 -20.78 47.26 -6.86
N PRO A 988 -20.47 45.95 -6.79
CA PRO A 988 -20.91 45.09 -5.71
C PRO A 988 -20.23 45.40 -4.38
#